data_AF-A0A701YVP5-F1
#
_entry.id   AF-A0A701YVP5-F1
#
_cell.length_a   1.000
_cell.length_b   1.000
_cell.length_c   1.000
_cell.angle_alpha   90.00
_cell.angle_beta   90.00
_cell.angle_gamma   90.00
#
_symmetry.space_group_name_H-M   'P 1'
#
loop_
_entity.id
_entity.type
_entity.pdbx_description
1 polymer ?
#
loop_
_entity_poly.entity_id
_entity_poly.type
_entity_poly.pdbx_seq_one_letter_code
_entity_poly.pdbx_strand_id
1 'polypeptide(L)'
;MSQQGLEALLRPKSIAVIGASMKPHRAGYLMMRNLLAGGFNGPVLPVTPAWKAVLGVMAWPDTASLPFTPDLAILCTNASRNLELLDALGAKGCKTCIILSAPTSQHGELLACARHYKMRLLGPNSLGLLAPWQGLNASFSPVPIKQGKLAFISQSAAVSNTILDWAQQREMGFSYFIALGDSLDIDVDELLDYLARDSKTSAILLYLEQLSDARRFVSAARSASRNKPILVIKSGRSPAAQRLLNTSAGMDPAWDAAIQRAGLLRVQDTHELFSAVETLSHMRPLRGDRLMIISNGAAPAALALDELWSRNGKLATLSEETCLQLRQALPAHIDIANPLDLCDDASSEHYVKTLDILLASQDFDALMVIHSPSAAAPGTESAHALIETIKRHPRGRFVTLLTNWCGEFSSQEARRLFSEAGLPTYRTPEGTITAFMHMVEYRRNQKQLRETPALPSNLTSNTAEAHNLLQRAIAEGAASLDTHEVQPILHAYGLHTLPTWIAGDSAEAVHIAEQIGYPVALKLRSPDIPHKSEVQGVMLYLRTANEVQQAANAIFDRVKMAWPQARIHGLLVQSMANRAGAQELRVVVEHDPVFGPLIMLGEGGVEWRPEEQAVVALPPLNMNLARYLVIQGIKQRKIRARSALRPLDIVGLSQLLVQVSNLIVDCPEIQRLDIHPLLASASEFTALDVTLDIAPFDGDSESRLAVRPYPHQLEEWVEMKNGDRCLFRPILPEDEPQLRQFIAQVTKEDLYYRYFSEINEFTHEDLANMTQIDYDREMAFVAVRRLDNAEEILGVTRAISDPDNMDAEFAVLVRSDLKGLGLGRRLMEKLIAYTRDHGLKRLNGITMPNNRGMVALARKLGFQVDIQLEEGIVGLTLNLAQCDDS
;
A
#
# COMPACT_ATOMS: atom_id res chain seq x y z
N MET A 1 20.01 -3.38 -0.67
CA MET A 1 20.93 -3.51 -1.84
C MET A 1 21.30 -2.09 -2.25
N SER A 2 22.57 -1.79 -2.60
CA SER A 2 23.10 -0.41 -2.49
C SER A 2 22.58 0.63 -3.51
N GLN A 3 22.15 1.80 -3.03
CA GLN A 3 21.79 3.02 -3.79
C GLN A 3 22.92 3.54 -4.68
N GLN A 4 24.18 3.19 -4.37
CA GLN A 4 25.35 3.66 -5.12
C GLN A 4 25.31 3.33 -6.62
N GLY A 5 24.67 2.23 -7.01
CA GLY A 5 24.49 1.88 -8.44
C GLY A 5 23.32 2.61 -9.10
N LEU A 6 22.31 3.01 -8.32
CA LEU A 6 21.12 3.66 -8.87
C LEU A 6 21.40 5.11 -9.28
N GLU A 7 22.30 5.80 -8.58
CA GLU A 7 22.73 7.15 -8.97
C GLU A 7 23.43 7.16 -10.32
N ALA A 8 24.26 6.14 -10.62
CA ALA A 8 24.90 5.98 -11.92
C ALA A 8 23.89 5.71 -13.07
N LEU A 9 22.70 5.17 -12.76
CA LEU A 9 21.61 5.05 -13.73
C LEU A 9 20.86 6.37 -13.94
N LEU A 10 20.46 7.02 -12.83
CA LEU A 10 19.51 8.13 -12.86
C LEU A 10 20.17 9.51 -13.05
N ARG A 11 21.44 9.65 -12.69
CA ARG A 11 22.25 10.86 -12.83
C ARG A 11 23.67 10.53 -13.33
N PRO A 12 23.81 9.85 -14.50
CA PRO A 12 25.12 9.54 -15.05
C PRO A 12 25.88 10.82 -15.41
N LYS A 13 27.19 10.85 -15.17
CA LYS A 13 28.08 11.90 -15.68
C LYS A 13 28.65 11.51 -17.04
N SER A 14 28.66 10.23 -17.39
CA SER A 14 29.12 9.72 -18.69
C SER A 14 28.37 8.47 -19.14
N ILE A 15 28.18 8.33 -20.46
CA ILE A 15 27.37 7.26 -21.04
C ILE A 15 28.11 6.59 -22.20
N ALA A 16 28.24 5.26 -22.18
CA ALA A 16 28.73 4.48 -23.31
C ALA A 16 27.59 3.77 -24.06
N VAL A 17 27.58 3.89 -25.38
CA VAL A 17 26.58 3.21 -26.24
C VAL A 17 27.26 2.08 -27.01
N ILE A 18 27.08 0.85 -26.54
CA ILE A 18 27.70 -0.33 -27.13
C ILE A 18 26.87 -0.82 -28.30
N GLY A 19 27.47 -0.91 -29.48
CA GLY A 19 26.73 -1.19 -30.72
C GLY A 19 26.20 0.05 -31.41
N ALA A 20 26.78 1.22 -31.14
CA ALA A 20 26.48 2.47 -31.85
C ALA A 20 26.60 2.29 -33.37
N SER A 21 25.73 2.97 -34.12
CA SER A 21 25.55 2.70 -35.55
C SER A 21 25.06 3.93 -36.31
N MET A 22 25.48 4.07 -37.58
CA MET A 22 24.95 5.07 -38.52
C MET A 22 23.73 4.57 -39.32
N LYS A 23 23.36 3.29 -39.19
CA LYS A 23 22.19 2.72 -39.88
C LYS A 23 20.89 3.12 -39.16
N PRO A 24 19.95 3.86 -39.79
CA PRO A 24 18.78 4.44 -39.12
C PRO A 24 17.87 3.45 -38.39
N HIS A 25 17.74 2.22 -38.92
CA HIS A 25 16.86 1.19 -38.35
C HIS A 25 17.49 0.38 -37.21
N ARG A 26 18.75 0.64 -36.83
CA ARG A 26 19.41 -0.08 -35.74
C ARG A 26 19.20 0.62 -34.42
N ALA A 27 19.10 -0.17 -33.35
CA ALA A 27 19.00 0.34 -31.99
C ALA A 27 20.13 1.34 -31.66
N GLY A 28 21.39 0.99 -31.95
CA GLY A 28 22.51 1.91 -31.68
C GLY A 28 22.40 3.29 -32.36
N TYR A 29 21.68 3.42 -33.48
CA TYR A 29 21.44 4.72 -34.11
C TYR A 29 20.39 5.53 -33.34
N LEU A 30 19.23 4.92 -33.04
CA LEU A 30 18.14 5.60 -32.34
C LEU A 30 18.58 6.06 -30.94
N MET A 31 19.33 5.23 -30.21
CA MET A 31 19.88 5.60 -28.90
C MET A 31 20.81 6.81 -28.99
N MET A 32 21.77 6.78 -29.92
CA MET A 32 22.67 7.91 -30.13
C MET A 32 21.91 9.19 -30.50
N ARG A 33 20.94 9.09 -31.41
CA ARG A 33 20.09 10.23 -31.82
C ARG A 33 19.34 10.80 -30.62
N ASN A 34 18.69 9.94 -29.84
CA ASN A 34 17.85 10.35 -28.71
C ASN A 34 18.68 10.98 -27.59
N LEU A 35 19.85 10.40 -27.24
CA LEU A 35 20.76 10.97 -26.24
C LEU A 35 21.25 12.36 -26.63
N LEU A 36 21.66 12.54 -27.89
CA LEU A 36 22.14 13.82 -28.40
C LEU A 36 21.01 14.86 -28.48
N ALA A 37 19.81 14.45 -28.92
CA ALA A 37 18.64 15.32 -28.96
C ALA A 37 18.11 15.69 -27.56
N GLY A 38 18.36 14.86 -26.55
CA GLY A 38 17.97 15.13 -25.16
C GLY A 38 18.75 16.27 -24.51
N GLY A 39 19.94 16.60 -25.04
CA GLY A 39 20.80 17.65 -24.47
C GLY A 39 21.60 17.19 -23.25
N PHE A 40 22.03 15.92 -23.22
CA PHE A 40 22.85 15.40 -22.14
C PHE A 40 24.19 16.17 -22.05
N ASN A 41 24.50 16.71 -20.88
CA ASN A 41 25.68 17.57 -20.67
C ASN A 41 27.01 16.79 -20.57
N GLY A 42 26.94 15.48 -20.29
CA GLY A 42 28.13 14.64 -20.14
C GLY A 42 28.62 14.03 -21.45
N PRO A 43 29.84 13.45 -21.48
CA PRO A 43 30.36 12.74 -22.64
C PRO A 43 29.51 11.50 -22.99
N VAL A 44 29.13 11.42 -24.28
CA VAL A 44 28.54 10.22 -24.89
C VAL A 44 29.62 9.50 -25.68
N LEU A 45 29.86 8.23 -25.36
CA LEU A 45 30.96 7.40 -25.88
C LEU A 45 30.39 6.28 -26.78
N PRO A 46 30.25 6.50 -28.11
CA PRO A 46 29.84 5.44 -29.01
C PRO A 46 30.92 4.36 -29.12
N VAL A 47 30.55 3.09 -28.95
CA VAL A 47 31.45 1.94 -29.07
C VAL A 47 31.00 1.04 -30.21
N THR A 48 31.83 0.95 -31.25
CA THR A 48 31.60 0.17 -32.46
C THR A 48 32.90 -0.03 -33.26
N PRO A 49 33.21 -1.25 -33.73
CA PRO A 49 34.39 -1.48 -34.57
C PRO A 49 34.18 -1.01 -36.02
N ALA A 50 32.94 -0.69 -36.43
CA ALA A 50 32.58 -0.45 -37.82
C ALA A 50 32.73 1.02 -38.26
N TRP A 51 32.78 1.96 -37.32
CA TRP A 51 32.73 3.40 -37.61
C TRP A 51 33.75 4.16 -36.77
N LYS A 52 34.42 5.15 -37.36
CA LYS A 52 35.31 6.07 -36.63
C LYS A 52 34.54 7.16 -35.87
N ALA A 53 33.34 7.50 -36.35
CA ALA A 53 32.43 8.43 -35.71
C ALA A 53 30.97 8.03 -35.97
N VAL A 54 30.09 8.31 -35.02
CA VAL A 54 28.64 8.08 -35.11
C VAL A 54 27.93 9.38 -34.75
N LEU A 55 27.08 9.90 -35.65
CA LEU A 55 26.38 11.19 -35.51
C LEU A 55 27.32 12.37 -35.15
N GLY A 56 28.53 12.38 -35.70
CA GLY A 56 29.53 13.42 -35.44
C GLY A 56 30.35 13.24 -34.16
N VAL A 57 30.08 12.20 -33.37
CA VAL A 57 30.82 11.89 -32.13
C VAL A 57 31.85 10.79 -32.40
N MET A 58 33.09 10.98 -31.93
CA MET A 58 34.18 10.01 -32.08
C MET A 58 33.83 8.67 -31.42
N ALA A 59 34.03 7.58 -32.16
CA ALA A 59 33.67 6.23 -31.73
C ALA A 59 34.92 5.39 -31.42
N TRP A 60 34.76 4.46 -30.49
CA TRP A 60 35.81 3.56 -30.01
C TRP A 60 35.56 2.13 -30.48
N PRO A 61 36.60 1.36 -30.83
CA PRO A 61 36.43 0.03 -31.40
C PRO A 61 35.85 -1.00 -30.40
N ASP A 62 36.21 -0.86 -29.12
CA ASP A 62 35.83 -1.76 -28.03
C ASP A 62 35.76 -1.01 -26.69
N THR A 63 35.30 -1.72 -25.64
CA THR A 63 35.17 -1.18 -24.27
C THR A 63 36.54 -0.91 -23.64
N ALA A 64 37.55 -1.72 -23.92
CA ALA A 64 38.92 -1.55 -23.41
C ALA A 64 39.53 -0.23 -23.87
N SER A 65 39.25 0.20 -25.09
CA SER A 65 39.74 1.43 -25.71
C SER A 65 39.07 2.72 -25.21
N LEU A 66 37.99 2.63 -24.42
CA LEU A 66 37.34 3.82 -23.86
C LEU A 66 38.33 4.65 -23.01
N PRO A 67 38.29 5.99 -23.10
CA PRO A 67 39.27 6.87 -22.45
C PRO A 67 39.15 6.91 -20.92
N PHE A 68 37.97 6.58 -20.40
CA PHE A 68 37.70 6.43 -18.97
C PHE A 68 36.53 5.46 -18.78
N THR A 69 36.24 5.09 -17.53
CA THR A 69 35.15 4.19 -17.18
C THR A 69 33.81 4.94 -17.26
N PRO A 70 32.85 4.50 -18.07
CA PRO A 70 31.53 5.11 -18.13
C PRO A 70 30.73 4.80 -16.85
N ASP A 71 29.93 5.76 -16.39
CA ASP A 71 29.00 5.52 -15.27
C ASP A 71 27.87 4.57 -15.71
N LEU A 72 27.34 4.83 -16.91
CA LEU A 72 26.24 4.10 -17.53
C LEU A 72 26.66 3.53 -18.88
N ALA A 73 26.42 2.24 -19.09
CA ALA A 73 26.57 1.59 -20.40
C ALA A 73 25.21 1.11 -20.94
N ILE A 74 25.01 1.21 -22.26
CA ILE A 74 23.77 0.79 -22.92
C ILE A 74 24.12 -0.25 -23.99
N LEU A 75 23.59 -1.47 -23.85
CA LEU A 75 23.83 -2.57 -24.80
C LEU A 75 22.80 -2.54 -25.94
N CYS A 76 23.23 -2.05 -27.10
CA CYS A 76 22.45 -1.98 -28.34
C CYS A 76 22.81 -3.10 -29.33
N THR A 77 23.40 -4.20 -28.86
CA THR A 77 23.88 -5.33 -29.66
C THR A 77 22.91 -6.50 -29.66
N ASN A 78 23.20 -7.54 -30.46
CA ASN A 78 22.45 -8.80 -30.40
C ASN A 78 22.65 -9.49 -29.04
N ALA A 79 21.60 -10.11 -28.50
CA ALA A 79 21.60 -10.72 -27.18
C ALA A 79 22.69 -11.79 -26.96
N SER A 80 23.13 -12.47 -28.03
CA SER A 80 24.25 -13.43 -27.97
C SER A 80 25.56 -12.83 -27.44
N ARG A 81 25.74 -11.50 -27.54
CA ARG A 81 26.95 -10.79 -27.10
C ARG A 81 26.82 -10.14 -25.72
N ASN A 82 25.64 -10.17 -25.10
CA ASN A 82 25.39 -9.41 -23.88
C ASN A 82 26.35 -9.80 -22.75
N LEU A 83 26.58 -11.10 -22.52
CA LEU A 83 27.43 -11.58 -21.44
C LEU A 83 28.90 -11.16 -21.61
N GLU A 84 29.47 -11.37 -22.79
CA GLU A 84 30.85 -10.97 -23.12
C GLU A 84 31.04 -9.46 -22.92
N LEU A 85 30.08 -8.65 -23.37
CA LEU A 85 30.16 -7.20 -23.26
C LEU A 85 29.95 -6.72 -21.82
N LEU A 86 29.06 -7.37 -21.06
CA LEU A 86 28.81 -7.06 -19.67
C LEU A 86 30.04 -7.36 -18.81
N ASP A 87 30.71 -8.49 -19.04
CA ASP A 87 31.96 -8.86 -18.39
C ASP A 87 33.07 -7.82 -18.67
N ALA A 88 33.24 -7.43 -19.93
CA ALA A 88 34.22 -6.40 -20.31
C ALA A 88 33.92 -5.02 -19.70
N LEU A 89 32.65 -4.65 -19.57
CA LEU A 89 32.23 -3.43 -18.88
C LEU A 89 32.48 -3.51 -17.37
N GLY A 90 32.21 -4.67 -16.76
CA GLY A 90 32.45 -4.93 -15.35
C GLY A 90 33.92 -4.87 -14.98
N ALA A 91 34.79 -5.49 -15.79
CA ALA A 91 36.24 -5.44 -15.65
C ALA A 91 36.79 -3.99 -15.73
N LYS A 92 36.15 -3.13 -16.54
CA LYS A 92 36.50 -1.70 -16.61
C LYS A 92 35.97 -0.87 -15.43
N GLY A 93 35.09 -1.45 -14.61
CA GLY A 93 34.52 -0.83 -13.41
C GLY A 93 33.22 -0.05 -13.65
N CYS A 94 32.53 -0.27 -14.77
CA CYS A 94 31.23 0.35 -15.03
C CYS A 94 30.22 -0.07 -13.95
N LYS A 95 29.42 0.88 -13.46
CA LYS A 95 28.53 0.66 -12.31
C LYS A 95 27.14 0.21 -12.71
N THR A 96 26.65 0.66 -13.86
CA THR A 96 25.27 0.37 -14.26
C THR A 96 25.16 0.12 -15.75
N CYS A 97 24.33 -0.84 -16.14
CA CYS A 97 24.10 -1.19 -17.52
C CYS A 97 22.60 -1.28 -17.86
N ILE A 98 22.19 -0.69 -18.98
CA ILE A 98 20.87 -0.88 -19.58
C ILE A 98 20.98 -1.98 -20.64
N ILE A 99 20.22 -3.06 -20.45
CA ILE A 99 20.12 -4.17 -21.40
C ILE A 99 18.78 -4.06 -22.12
N LEU A 100 18.81 -3.90 -23.43
CA LEU A 100 17.57 -3.68 -24.18
C LEU A 100 16.84 -4.95 -24.53
N SER A 101 17.57 -6.04 -24.74
CA SER A 101 16.98 -7.31 -25.11
C SER A 101 17.86 -8.46 -24.66
N ALA A 102 17.24 -9.44 -24.00
CA ALA A 102 17.84 -10.72 -23.68
C ALA A 102 16.75 -11.80 -23.59
N PRO A 103 17.04 -13.04 -23.98
CA PRO A 103 16.13 -14.16 -23.71
C PRO A 103 16.19 -14.57 -22.23
N THR A 104 15.08 -15.10 -21.72
CA THR A 104 14.96 -15.59 -20.33
C THR A 104 16.04 -16.61 -19.95
N SER A 105 16.53 -17.41 -20.91
CA SER A 105 17.61 -18.38 -20.70
C SER A 105 18.94 -17.75 -20.26
N GLN A 106 19.18 -16.47 -20.54
CA GLN A 106 20.41 -15.76 -20.15
C GLN A 106 20.30 -15.04 -18.80
N HIS A 107 19.11 -14.95 -18.20
CA HIS A 107 18.88 -14.10 -17.02
C HIS A 107 19.77 -14.47 -15.83
N GLY A 108 19.92 -15.77 -15.54
CA GLY A 108 20.76 -16.24 -14.44
C GLY A 108 22.23 -15.85 -14.61
N GLU A 109 22.77 -15.98 -15.81
CA GLU A 109 24.17 -15.65 -16.11
C GLU A 109 24.43 -14.13 -16.08
N LEU A 110 23.50 -13.33 -16.61
CA LEU A 110 23.58 -11.87 -16.56
C LEU A 110 23.58 -11.36 -15.12
N LEU A 111 22.68 -11.89 -14.29
CA LEU A 111 22.59 -11.52 -12.88
C LEU A 111 23.83 -11.97 -12.10
N ALA A 112 24.38 -13.15 -12.39
CA ALA A 112 25.62 -13.62 -11.78
C ALA A 112 26.81 -12.73 -12.13
N CYS A 113 26.94 -12.32 -13.40
CA CYS A 113 27.97 -11.40 -13.86
C CYS A 113 27.83 -10.02 -13.18
N ALA A 114 26.62 -9.48 -13.13
CA ALA A 114 26.34 -8.21 -12.47
C ALA A 114 26.72 -8.23 -10.99
N ARG A 115 26.35 -9.30 -10.26
CA ARG A 115 26.73 -9.51 -8.85
C ARG A 115 28.24 -9.60 -8.66
N HIS A 116 28.95 -10.31 -9.53
CA HIS A 116 30.41 -10.46 -9.47
C HIS A 116 31.13 -9.10 -9.49
N TYR A 117 30.71 -8.19 -10.38
CA TYR A 117 31.31 -6.86 -10.52
C TYR A 117 30.65 -5.77 -9.67
N LYS A 118 29.62 -6.11 -8.88
CA LYS A 118 28.75 -5.14 -8.18
C LYS A 118 28.17 -4.09 -9.14
N MET A 119 27.83 -4.52 -10.35
CA MET A 119 27.16 -3.73 -11.38
C MET A 119 25.66 -3.90 -11.23
N ARG A 120 24.88 -2.85 -11.51
CA ARG A 120 23.41 -2.91 -11.54
C ARG A 120 22.86 -2.99 -12.97
N LEU A 121 21.72 -3.64 -13.16
CA LEU A 121 21.09 -3.82 -14.48
C LEU A 121 19.68 -3.21 -14.52
N LEU A 122 19.42 -2.40 -15.55
CA LEU A 122 18.05 -2.03 -15.97
C LEU A 122 17.65 -2.87 -17.20
N GLY A 123 16.47 -3.48 -17.15
CA GLY A 123 16.04 -4.47 -18.14
C GLY A 123 16.26 -5.91 -17.66
N PRO A 124 16.43 -6.88 -18.57
CA PRO A 124 16.41 -6.75 -20.03
C PRO A 124 15.01 -6.41 -20.58
N ASN A 125 14.88 -6.33 -21.92
CA ASN A 125 13.60 -6.09 -22.60
C ASN A 125 12.94 -4.74 -22.23
N SER A 126 13.78 -3.75 -21.92
CA SER A 126 13.37 -2.41 -21.50
C SER A 126 13.39 -1.40 -22.66
N LEU A 127 12.47 -0.43 -22.62
CA LEU A 127 12.51 0.77 -23.48
C LEU A 127 13.70 1.69 -23.14
N GLY A 128 14.20 1.63 -21.90
CA GLY A 128 15.23 2.48 -21.34
C GLY A 128 14.69 3.54 -20.37
N LEU A 129 15.46 4.63 -20.23
CA LEU A 129 15.24 5.69 -19.25
C LEU A 129 15.17 7.06 -19.94
N LEU A 130 14.18 7.87 -19.57
CA LEU A 130 14.13 9.29 -19.90
C LEU A 130 14.06 10.12 -18.61
N ALA A 131 14.92 11.13 -18.50
CA ALA A 131 14.99 12.05 -17.37
C ALA A 131 15.17 13.49 -17.92
N PRO A 132 14.06 14.16 -18.31
CA PRO A 132 14.11 15.41 -19.07
C PRO A 132 14.70 16.59 -18.30
N TRP A 133 14.67 16.58 -16.96
CA TRP A 133 15.33 17.62 -16.15
C TRP A 133 16.86 17.53 -16.23
N GLN A 134 17.40 16.35 -16.56
CA GLN A 134 18.83 16.08 -16.72
C GLN A 134 19.27 16.13 -18.20
N GLY A 135 18.34 16.40 -19.13
CA GLY A 135 18.60 16.28 -20.57
C GLY A 135 18.89 14.84 -21.01
N LEU A 136 18.50 13.84 -20.21
CA LEU A 136 18.81 12.45 -20.45
C LEU A 136 17.67 11.77 -21.21
N ASN A 137 17.95 11.25 -22.40
CA ASN A 137 17.05 10.35 -23.13
C ASN A 137 17.80 9.09 -23.56
N ALA A 138 18.03 8.21 -22.60
CA ALA A 138 18.64 6.90 -22.77
C ALA A 138 17.57 5.85 -23.10
N SER A 139 16.77 6.10 -24.16
CA SER A 139 15.65 5.24 -24.53
C SER A 139 15.49 5.03 -26.03
N PHE A 140 14.70 4.01 -26.38
CA PHE A 140 14.25 3.70 -27.74
C PHE A 140 12.94 4.36 -28.14
N SER A 141 12.42 5.26 -27.31
CA SER A 141 11.18 5.96 -27.62
C SER A 141 11.29 6.70 -28.97
N PRO A 142 10.30 6.53 -29.86
CA PRO A 142 10.22 7.35 -31.07
C PRO A 142 9.73 8.78 -30.76
N VAL A 143 9.14 8.98 -29.58
CA VAL A 143 8.51 10.23 -29.14
C VAL A 143 9.39 10.95 -28.11
N PRO A 144 9.61 12.26 -28.23
CA PRO A 144 10.33 13.03 -27.21
C PRO A 144 9.52 13.11 -25.90
N ILE A 145 10.12 13.68 -24.86
CA ILE A 145 9.47 13.87 -23.56
C ILE A 145 9.62 15.32 -23.11
N LYS A 146 8.56 15.89 -22.51
CA LYS A 146 8.58 17.25 -21.95
C LYS A 146 8.95 17.20 -20.47
N GLN A 147 9.54 18.28 -19.95
CA GLN A 147 9.79 18.43 -18.51
C GLN A 147 8.47 18.60 -17.75
N GLY A 148 8.31 17.87 -16.65
CA GLY A 148 7.17 17.99 -15.75
C GLY A 148 7.45 17.37 -14.39
N LYS A 149 6.39 17.08 -13.63
CA LYS A 149 6.49 16.64 -12.22
C LYS A 149 6.04 15.21 -11.97
N LEU A 150 5.62 14.49 -13.02
CA LEU A 150 5.13 13.12 -12.92
C LEU A 150 6.27 12.14 -13.17
N ALA A 151 6.48 11.17 -12.28
CA ALA A 151 7.32 10.03 -12.59
C ALA A 151 6.46 8.88 -13.13
N PHE A 152 6.98 8.14 -14.11
CA PHE A 152 6.34 6.95 -14.64
C PHE A 152 7.31 5.77 -14.58
N ILE A 153 6.86 4.64 -14.02
CA ILE A 153 7.58 3.37 -13.96
C ILE A 153 6.71 2.30 -14.61
N SER A 154 7.26 1.53 -15.55
CA SER A 154 6.51 0.47 -16.24
C SER A 154 7.33 -0.77 -16.53
N GLN A 155 6.75 -1.93 -16.29
CA GLN A 155 7.29 -3.22 -16.72
C GLN A 155 7.01 -3.52 -18.22
N SER A 156 6.14 -2.74 -18.88
CA SER A 156 5.80 -2.94 -20.30
C SER A 156 6.30 -1.82 -21.20
N ALA A 157 7.17 -2.16 -22.15
CA ALA A 157 7.67 -1.22 -23.16
C ALA A 157 6.57 -0.75 -24.14
N ALA A 158 5.58 -1.60 -24.43
CA ALA A 158 4.47 -1.25 -25.31
C ALA A 158 3.58 -0.18 -24.66
N VAL A 159 3.19 -0.40 -23.41
CA VAL A 159 2.39 0.56 -22.62
C VAL A 159 3.17 1.87 -22.44
N SER A 160 4.48 1.78 -22.18
CA SER A 160 5.36 2.95 -22.11
C SER A 160 5.28 3.83 -23.37
N ASN A 161 5.41 3.23 -24.55
CA ASN A 161 5.34 3.98 -25.81
C ASN A 161 3.96 4.62 -26.02
N THR A 162 2.87 3.90 -25.70
CA THR A 162 1.51 4.44 -25.80
C THR A 162 1.30 5.65 -24.88
N ILE A 163 1.82 5.60 -23.65
CA ILE A 163 1.70 6.71 -22.70
C ILE A 163 2.54 7.92 -23.13
N LEU A 164 3.75 7.71 -23.67
CA LEU A 164 4.57 8.80 -24.19
C LEU A 164 3.93 9.51 -25.39
N ASP A 165 3.38 8.74 -26.32
CA ASP A 165 2.67 9.29 -27.49
C ASP A 165 1.45 10.13 -27.06
N TRP A 166 0.65 9.59 -26.15
CA TRP A 166 -0.50 10.30 -25.58
C TRP A 166 -0.10 11.59 -24.84
N ALA A 167 0.97 11.53 -24.04
CA ALA A 167 1.42 12.67 -23.25
C ALA A 167 1.82 13.88 -24.12
N GLN A 168 2.32 13.65 -25.34
CA GLN A 168 2.62 14.74 -26.27
C GLN A 168 1.37 15.55 -26.65
N GLN A 169 0.26 14.87 -26.95
CA GLN A 169 -0.98 15.55 -27.34
C GLN A 169 -1.58 16.39 -26.20
N ARG A 170 -1.32 16.00 -24.95
CA ARG A 170 -1.81 16.68 -23.74
C ARG A 170 -0.82 17.66 -23.14
N GLU A 171 0.34 17.84 -23.76
CA GLU A 171 1.45 18.63 -23.25
C GLU A 171 1.90 18.23 -21.83
N MET A 172 1.71 16.95 -21.49
CA MET A 172 2.07 16.42 -20.19
C MET A 172 3.56 16.13 -20.13
N GLY A 173 4.22 16.68 -19.10
CA GLY A 173 5.64 16.47 -18.83
C GLY A 173 5.90 15.48 -17.71
N PHE A 174 7.08 14.86 -17.73
CA PHE A 174 7.53 13.91 -16.71
C PHE A 174 8.77 14.42 -15.98
N SER A 175 8.98 13.97 -14.75
CA SER A 175 10.24 14.11 -14.02
C SER A 175 11.20 12.99 -14.39
N TYR A 176 10.70 11.76 -14.38
CA TYR A 176 11.38 10.54 -14.84
C TYR A 176 10.39 9.65 -15.58
N PHE A 177 10.89 8.92 -16.57
CA PHE A 177 10.14 7.91 -17.30
C PHE A 177 11.03 6.68 -17.44
N ILE A 178 10.72 5.64 -16.68
CA ILE A 178 11.58 4.49 -16.45
C ILE A 178 10.84 3.23 -16.92
N ALA A 179 11.31 2.61 -17.99
CA ALA A 179 10.85 1.28 -18.34
C ALA A 179 11.76 0.23 -17.68
N LEU A 180 11.19 -0.61 -16.82
CA LEU A 180 11.90 -1.70 -16.16
C LEU A 180 12.16 -2.87 -17.10
N GLY A 181 11.23 -3.12 -18.05
CA GLY A 181 11.21 -4.38 -18.79
C GLY A 181 11.00 -5.54 -17.82
N ASP A 182 11.83 -6.58 -17.93
CA ASP A 182 11.71 -7.79 -17.12
C ASP A 182 12.13 -7.61 -15.65
N SER A 183 12.71 -6.46 -15.29
CA SER A 183 13.06 -6.12 -13.89
C SER A 183 14.01 -7.13 -13.23
N LEU A 184 15.08 -7.53 -13.92
CA LEU A 184 15.96 -8.63 -13.46
C LEU A 184 16.79 -8.29 -12.21
N ASP A 185 17.13 -7.02 -12.00
CA ASP A 185 17.93 -6.56 -10.86
C ASP A 185 17.37 -5.28 -10.23
N ILE A 186 17.33 -4.17 -10.98
CA ILE A 186 16.67 -2.94 -10.50
C ILE A 186 15.17 -3.13 -10.62
N ASP A 187 14.46 -2.99 -9.50
CA ASP A 187 13.01 -3.17 -9.42
C ASP A 187 12.29 -1.92 -8.87
N VAL A 188 10.96 -1.98 -8.85
CA VAL A 188 10.09 -0.84 -8.54
C VAL A 188 10.28 -0.29 -7.13
N ASP A 189 10.60 -1.11 -6.13
CA ASP A 189 10.79 -0.71 -4.74
C ASP A 189 11.98 0.27 -4.59
N GLU A 190 13.12 -0.04 -5.20
CA GLU A 190 14.29 0.84 -5.18
C GLU A 190 14.03 2.18 -5.89
N LEU A 191 13.28 2.14 -6.99
CA LEU A 191 12.90 3.36 -7.72
C LEU A 191 11.90 4.20 -6.93
N LEU A 192 10.96 3.58 -6.21
CA LEU A 192 10.03 4.28 -5.33
C LEU A 192 10.76 5.00 -4.21
N ASP A 193 11.76 4.37 -3.59
CA ASP A 193 12.58 5.01 -2.55
C ASP A 193 13.34 6.22 -3.07
N TYR A 194 13.95 6.12 -4.25
CA TYR A 194 14.61 7.25 -4.88
C TYR A 194 13.62 8.37 -5.21
N LEU A 195 12.52 8.03 -5.87
CA LEU A 195 11.51 8.98 -6.30
C LEU A 195 10.79 9.62 -5.12
N ALA A 196 10.66 8.96 -3.97
CA ALA A 196 10.09 9.53 -2.75
C ALA A 196 10.88 10.77 -2.27
N ARG A 197 12.19 10.81 -2.50
CA ARG A 197 13.08 11.90 -2.06
C ARG A 197 13.36 12.95 -3.12
N ASP A 198 13.06 12.65 -4.38
CA ASP A 198 13.33 13.55 -5.50
C ASP A 198 12.39 14.77 -5.50
N SER A 199 12.94 15.99 -5.35
CA SER A 199 12.14 17.22 -5.30
C SER A 199 11.47 17.60 -6.61
N LYS A 200 11.88 17.01 -7.75
CA LYS A 200 11.28 17.25 -9.07
C LYS A 200 10.05 16.40 -9.32
N THR A 201 9.87 15.32 -8.56
CA THR A 201 8.74 14.40 -8.68
C THR A 201 7.67 14.72 -7.65
N SER A 202 6.45 15.02 -8.09
CA SER A 202 5.29 15.29 -7.24
C SER A 202 4.29 14.14 -7.18
N ALA A 203 4.20 13.31 -8.21
CA ALA A 203 3.37 12.10 -8.21
C ALA A 203 4.05 10.98 -9.01
N ILE A 204 3.67 9.74 -8.73
CA ILE A 204 4.26 8.55 -9.34
C ILE A 204 3.17 7.69 -9.99
N LEU A 205 3.42 7.23 -11.20
CA LEU A 205 2.57 6.35 -11.98
C LEU A 205 3.28 5.01 -12.16
N LEU A 206 2.62 3.94 -11.77
CA LEU A 206 3.14 2.58 -11.86
C LEU A 206 2.29 1.75 -12.81
N TYR A 207 2.95 1.06 -13.74
CA TYR A 207 2.37 -0.05 -14.48
C TYR A 207 3.09 -1.34 -14.08
N LEU A 208 2.34 -2.23 -13.42
CA LEU A 208 2.86 -3.47 -12.85
C LEU A 208 2.17 -4.69 -13.47
N GLU A 209 2.96 -5.72 -13.71
CA GLU A 209 2.53 -7.06 -14.13
C GLU A 209 2.80 -8.08 -13.02
N GLN A 210 3.94 -7.95 -12.33
CA GLN A 210 4.39 -8.83 -11.24
C GLN A 210 5.28 -8.09 -10.21
N LEU A 211 5.54 -8.73 -9.07
CA LEU A 211 6.53 -8.28 -8.07
C LEU A 211 7.57 -9.38 -7.87
N SER A 212 8.83 -8.99 -7.66
CA SER A 212 9.87 -9.89 -7.19
C SER A 212 9.77 -10.15 -5.68
N ASP A 213 9.49 -9.10 -4.90
CA ASP A 213 9.38 -9.12 -3.44
C ASP A 213 8.25 -8.20 -2.98
N ALA A 214 7.16 -8.79 -2.50
CA ALA A 214 5.98 -8.05 -2.08
C ALA A 214 6.21 -7.19 -0.83
N ARG A 215 7.01 -7.67 0.13
CA ARG A 215 7.28 -6.94 1.37
C ARG A 215 8.08 -5.68 1.09
N ARG A 216 9.12 -5.78 0.26
CA ARG A 216 9.91 -4.60 -0.16
C ARG A 216 9.08 -3.60 -0.93
N PHE A 217 8.25 -4.06 -1.87
CA PHE A 217 7.34 -3.19 -2.60
C PHE A 217 6.37 -2.47 -1.66
N VAL A 218 5.66 -3.20 -0.78
CA VAL A 218 4.69 -2.61 0.15
C VAL A 218 5.38 -1.62 1.10
N SER A 219 6.57 -1.93 1.62
CA SER A 219 7.35 -1.01 2.45
C SER A 219 7.76 0.26 1.69
N ALA A 220 8.39 0.13 0.51
CA ALA A 220 8.81 1.27 -0.31
C ALA A 220 7.61 2.13 -0.74
N ALA A 221 6.51 1.48 -1.14
CA ALA A 221 5.30 2.16 -1.56
C ALA A 221 4.60 2.87 -0.40
N ARG A 222 4.57 2.28 0.81
CA ARG A 222 4.08 2.94 2.04
C ARG A 222 4.89 4.20 2.34
N SER A 223 6.22 4.08 2.29
CA SER A 223 7.14 5.21 2.53
C SER A 223 6.91 6.34 1.52
N ALA A 224 6.87 6.01 0.22
CA ALA A 224 6.67 6.99 -0.84
C ALA A 224 5.27 7.62 -0.81
N SER A 225 4.23 6.83 -0.52
CA SER A 225 2.82 7.27 -0.53
C SER A 225 2.47 8.26 0.56
N ARG A 226 3.30 8.41 1.61
CA ARG A 226 3.11 9.43 2.66
C ARG A 226 3.25 10.85 2.12
N ASN A 227 4.17 11.03 1.16
CA ASN A 227 4.55 12.35 0.66
C ASN A 227 4.13 12.56 -0.79
N LYS A 228 3.88 11.48 -1.54
CA LYS A 228 3.61 11.55 -2.98
C LYS A 228 2.44 10.66 -3.35
N PRO A 229 1.43 11.16 -4.06
CA PRO A 229 0.42 10.30 -4.64
C PRO A 229 1.03 9.30 -5.62
N ILE A 230 0.62 8.04 -5.48
CA ILE A 230 1.02 6.94 -6.35
C ILE A 230 -0.22 6.30 -6.94
N LEU A 231 -0.27 6.21 -8.27
CA LEU A 231 -1.29 5.44 -8.98
C LEU A 231 -0.69 4.17 -9.55
N VAL A 232 -1.49 3.12 -9.62
CA VAL A 232 -1.11 1.81 -10.11
C VAL A 232 -2.11 1.31 -11.13
N ILE A 233 -1.61 0.86 -12.28
CA ILE A 233 -2.31 -0.08 -13.16
C ILE A 233 -1.69 -1.45 -12.97
N LYS A 234 -2.53 -2.46 -12.71
CA LYS A 234 -2.14 -3.86 -12.66
C LYS A 234 -2.79 -4.63 -13.80
N SER A 235 -1.96 -5.19 -14.70
CA SER A 235 -2.39 -6.14 -15.73
C SER A 235 -2.39 -7.59 -15.17
N GLY A 236 -2.72 -8.62 -15.97
CA GLY A 236 -2.66 -10.01 -15.49
C GLY A 236 -3.69 -10.35 -14.41
N ARG A 237 -4.91 -9.81 -14.54
CA ARG A 237 -6.00 -9.97 -13.54
C ARG A 237 -6.75 -11.30 -13.64
N SER A 238 -6.77 -11.87 -14.83
CA SER A 238 -7.44 -13.15 -15.09
C SER A 238 -6.40 -14.25 -15.32
N PRO A 239 -6.75 -15.52 -15.05
CA PRO A 239 -5.86 -16.65 -15.31
C PRO A 239 -5.39 -16.76 -16.78
N ALA A 240 -6.20 -16.26 -17.73
CA ALA A 240 -5.80 -16.20 -19.14
C ALA A 240 -4.75 -15.11 -19.39
N ALA A 241 -4.90 -13.94 -18.77
CA ALA A 241 -3.94 -12.86 -18.87
C ALA A 241 -2.62 -13.21 -18.18
N GLN A 242 -2.66 -13.84 -17.00
CA GLN A 242 -1.46 -14.30 -16.29
C GLN A 242 -0.64 -15.30 -17.12
N ARG A 243 -1.32 -16.25 -17.79
CA ARG A 243 -0.66 -17.19 -18.73
C ARG A 243 -0.04 -16.49 -19.94
N LEU A 244 -0.69 -15.46 -20.48
CA LEU A 244 -0.14 -14.68 -21.60
C LEU A 244 1.13 -13.92 -21.19
N LEU A 245 1.13 -13.34 -19.99
CA LEU A 245 2.24 -12.55 -19.46
C LEU A 245 3.32 -13.39 -18.77
N ASN A 246 3.09 -14.70 -18.59
CA ASN A 246 3.95 -15.61 -17.82
C ASN A 246 4.20 -15.12 -16.37
N THR A 247 3.19 -14.53 -15.74
CA THR A 247 3.29 -14.02 -14.35
C THR A 247 2.86 -15.09 -13.34
N SER A 248 3.26 -14.91 -12.08
CA SER A 248 2.83 -15.76 -10.96
C SER A 248 1.32 -15.74 -10.72
N ALA A 249 0.79 -16.85 -10.20
CA ALA A 249 -0.64 -17.07 -9.96
C ALA A 249 -1.13 -16.45 -8.64
N GLY A 250 -0.88 -15.16 -8.42
CA GLY A 250 -1.44 -14.42 -7.28
C GLY A 250 -2.89 -14.00 -7.53
N MET A 251 -3.68 -13.89 -6.47
CA MET A 251 -5.09 -13.46 -6.55
C MET A 251 -5.20 -11.95 -6.81
N ASP A 252 -6.07 -11.52 -7.73
CA ASP A 252 -6.28 -10.08 -8.01
C ASP A 252 -6.79 -9.30 -6.79
N PRO A 253 -7.69 -9.85 -5.93
CA PRO A 253 -8.05 -9.19 -4.67
C PRO A 253 -6.91 -9.04 -3.66
N ALA A 254 -5.87 -9.87 -3.72
CA ALA A 254 -4.68 -9.71 -2.88
C ALA A 254 -3.88 -8.46 -3.28
N TRP A 255 -3.78 -8.19 -4.59
CA TRP A 255 -3.22 -6.95 -5.12
C TRP A 255 -4.02 -5.73 -4.68
N ASP A 256 -5.36 -5.80 -4.71
CA ASP A 256 -6.21 -4.72 -4.21
C ASP A 256 -5.95 -4.44 -2.73
N ALA A 257 -5.88 -5.49 -1.90
CA ALA A 257 -5.57 -5.37 -0.48
C ALA A 257 -4.19 -4.73 -0.25
N ALA A 258 -3.16 -5.16 -0.98
CA ALA A 258 -1.81 -4.62 -0.88
C ALA A 258 -1.71 -3.14 -1.29
N ILE A 259 -2.31 -2.77 -2.44
CA ILE A 259 -2.34 -1.39 -2.94
C ILE A 259 -3.06 -0.48 -1.94
N GLN A 260 -4.22 -0.90 -1.44
CA GLN A 260 -4.98 -0.13 -0.44
C GLN A 260 -4.18 0.03 0.86
N ARG A 261 -3.57 -1.07 1.33
CA ARG A 261 -2.75 -1.08 2.55
C ARG A 261 -1.51 -0.20 2.44
N ALA A 262 -0.95 -0.07 1.24
CA ALA A 262 0.21 0.76 1.00
C ALA A 262 -0.13 2.23 0.64
N GLY A 263 -1.42 2.59 0.60
CA GLY A 263 -1.88 3.98 0.38
C GLY A 263 -1.90 4.43 -1.08
N LEU A 264 -1.77 3.49 -2.02
CA LEU A 264 -1.76 3.73 -3.46
C LEU A 264 -3.19 3.77 -4.00
N LEU A 265 -3.38 4.36 -5.17
CA LEU A 265 -4.64 4.32 -5.92
C LEU A 265 -4.52 3.34 -7.08
N ARG A 266 -5.38 2.32 -7.12
CA ARG A 266 -5.51 1.45 -8.31
C ARG A 266 -6.48 2.08 -9.31
N VAL A 267 -6.10 2.13 -10.58
CA VAL A 267 -7.00 2.45 -11.70
C VAL A 267 -7.19 1.23 -12.60
N GLN A 268 -8.37 1.10 -13.19
CA GLN A 268 -8.77 -0.16 -13.84
C GLN A 268 -8.27 -0.27 -15.29
N ASP A 269 -8.10 0.87 -15.97
CA ASP A 269 -7.70 0.92 -17.37
C ASP A 269 -6.91 2.21 -17.67
N THR A 270 -6.44 2.32 -18.91
CA THR A 270 -5.65 3.46 -19.36
C THR A 270 -6.48 4.75 -19.44
N HIS A 271 -7.79 4.68 -19.68
CA HIS A 271 -8.65 5.86 -19.73
C HIS A 271 -8.85 6.47 -18.33
N GLU A 272 -9.08 5.59 -17.33
CA GLU A 272 -9.11 5.96 -15.93
C GLU A 272 -7.77 6.54 -15.46
N LEU A 273 -6.64 5.94 -15.88
CA LEU A 273 -5.32 6.47 -15.57
C LEU A 273 -5.20 7.92 -16.00
N PHE A 274 -5.57 8.24 -17.24
CA PHE A 274 -5.43 9.59 -17.77
C PHE A 274 -6.25 10.61 -16.98
N SER A 275 -7.50 10.25 -16.68
CA SER A 275 -8.38 11.09 -15.84
C SER A 275 -7.77 11.29 -14.45
N ALA A 276 -7.30 10.21 -13.81
CA ALA A 276 -6.71 10.23 -12.48
C ALA A 276 -5.41 11.06 -12.43
N VAL A 277 -4.58 11.00 -13.46
CA VAL A 277 -3.35 11.81 -13.55
C VAL A 277 -3.66 13.29 -13.63
N GLU A 278 -4.65 13.67 -14.45
CA GLU A 278 -5.09 15.07 -14.56
C GLU A 278 -5.59 15.60 -13.21
N THR A 279 -6.32 14.77 -12.47
CA THR A 279 -6.75 15.07 -11.11
C THR A 279 -5.56 15.20 -10.17
N LEU A 280 -4.66 14.21 -10.13
CA LEU A 280 -3.56 14.12 -9.15
C LEU A 280 -2.47 15.17 -9.37
N SER A 281 -2.25 15.58 -10.62
CA SER A 281 -1.29 16.65 -10.96
C SER A 281 -1.72 18.01 -10.40
N HIS A 282 -3.02 18.22 -10.21
CA HIS A 282 -3.61 19.47 -9.75
C HIS A 282 -4.42 19.29 -8.44
N MET A 283 -4.22 18.15 -7.77
CA MET A 283 -5.08 17.73 -6.67
C MET A 283 -4.90 18.64 -5.47
N ARG A 284 -6.03 19.05 -4.90
CA ARG A 284 -6.10 19.58 -3.55
C ARG A 284 -6.59 18.49 -2.60
N PRO A 285 -6.07 18.41 -1.35
CA PRO A 285 -6.54 17.43 -0.39
C PRO A 285 -8.04 17.55 -0.13
N LEU A 286 -8.78 16.45 -0.29
CA LEU A 286 -10.20 16.38 0.05
C LEU A 286 -10.42 16.41 1.57
N ARG A 287 -11.34 17.27 2.01
CA ARG A 287 -11.74 17.37 3.43
C ARG A 287 -12.86 16.40 3.81
N GLY A 288 -13.68 15.96 2.87
CA GLY A 288 -14.72 14.95 3.04
C GLY A 288 -14.96 14.14 1.75
N ASP A 289 -16.12 13.51 1.63
CA ASP A 289 -16.54 12.73 0.46
C ASP A 289 -17.92 13.15 -0.07
N ARG A 290 -18.41 14.35 0.31
CA ARG A 290 -19.68 14.92 -0.14
C ARG A 290 -19.50 15.83 -1.36
N LEU A 291 -20.17 15.51 -2.45
CA LEU A 291 -20.11 16.24 -3.72
C LEU A 291 -21.32 17.17 -3.90
N MET A 292 -21.07 18.43 -4.25
CA MET A 292 -22.07 19.35 -4.79
C MET A 292 -21.92 19.44 -6.31
N ILE A 293 -23.03 19.42 -7.06
CA ILE A 293 -23.02 19.50 -8.53
C ILE A 293 -23.81 20.73 -8.97
N ILE A 294 -23.23 21.52 -9.89
CA ILE A 294 -23.92 22.58 -10.65
C ILE A 294 -23.97 22.14 -12.11
N SER A 295 -25.08 22.33 -12.80
CA SER A 295 -25.21 22.06 -14.23
C SER A 295 -26.08 23.12 -14.91
N ASN A 296 -25.94 23.35 -16.22
CA ASN A 296 -26.89 24.12 -17.05
C ASN A 296 -27.80 23.17 -17.86
N GLY A 297 -28.15 22.03 -17.28
CA GLY A 297 -28.92 21.01 -17.95
C GLY A 297 -29.08 19.75 -17.09
N ALA A 298 -30.32 19.29 -16.98
CA ALA A 298 -30.69 18.13 -16.18
C ALA A 298 -30.04 16.81 -16.64
N ALA A 299 -29.95 16.56 -17.95
CA ALA A 299 -29.46 15.27 -18.46
C ALA A 299 -27.96 15.02 -18.16
N PRO A 300 -27.03 15.98 -18.38
CA PRO A 300 -25.65 15.84 -17.92
C PRO A 300 -25.52 15.63 -16.40
N ALA A 301 -26.35 16.31 -15.60
CA ALA A 301 -26.37 16.13 -14.15
C ALA A 301 -26.87 14.72 -13.76
N ALA A 302 -27.89 14.19 -14.45
CA ALA A 302 -28.38 12.83 -14.24
C ALA A 302 -27.32 11.77 -14.55
N LEU A 303 -26.55 11.93 -15.64
CA LEU A 303 -25.42 11.03 -15.94
C LEU A 303 -24.36 11.05 -14.84
N ALA A 304 -24.07 12.24 -14.27
CA ALA A 304 -23.18 12.34 -13.11
C ALA A 304 -23.74 11.62 -11.88
N LEU A 305 -25.05 11.69 -11.65
CA LEU A 305 -25.72 10.99 -10.54
C LEU A 305 -25.69 9.47 -10.70
N ASP A 306 -25.97 8.96 -11.90
CA ASP A 306 -25.95 7.52 -12.19
C ASP A 306 -24.54 6.94 -11.94
N GLU A 307 -23.51 7.63 -12.42
CA GLU A 307 -22.11 7.23 -12.18
C GLU A 307 -21.77 7.30 -10.68
N LEU A 308 -22.19 8.37 -9.99
CA LEU A 308 -21.92 8.55 -8.55
C LEU A 308 -22.60 7.44 -7.73
N TRP A 309 -23.82 7.07 -8.10
CA TRP A 309 -24.57 5.98 -7.47
C TRP A 309 -23.86 4.63 -7.67
N SER A 310 -23.44 4.33 -8.90
CA SER A 310 -22.76 3.07 -9.25
C SER A 310 -21.47 2.86 -8.43
N ARG A 311 -20.76 3.96 -8.11
CA ARG A 311 -19.52 3.96 -7.31
C ARG A 311 -19.75 4.19 -5.81
N ASN A 312 -21.00 4.20 -5.34
CA ASN A 312 -21.37 4.47 -3.95
C ASN A 312 -20.81 5.80 -3.39
N GLY A 313 -20.81 6.84 -4.21
CA GLY A 313 -20.48 8.20 -3.81
C GLY A 313 -21.57 8.86 -2.98
N LYS A 314 -21.31 10.06 -2.45
CA LYS A 314 -22.24 10.81 -1.60
C LYS A 314 -22.47 12.21 -2.12
N LEU A 315 -23.73 12.62 -2.17
CA LEU A 315 -24.11 14.01 -2.40
C LEU A 315 -24.03 14.83 -1.11
N ALA A 316 -23.71 16.10 -1.26
CA ALA A 316 -23.82 17.09 -0.20
C ALA A 316 -25.28 17.47 0.07
N THR A 317 -25.60 17.76 1.33
CA THR A 317 -26.88 18.33 1.74
C THR A 317 -26.64 19.78 2.11
N LEU A 318 -27.32 20.71 1.43
CA LEU A 318 -27.19 22.15 1.69
C LEU A 318 -27.93 22.54 2.97
N SER A 319 -27.35 23.46 3.73
CA SER A 319 -28.00 24.09 4.88
C SER A 319 -29.12 25.05 4.43
N GLU A 320 -30.07 25.31 5.32
CA GLU A 320 -31.16 26.25 5.04
C GLU A 320 -30.66 27.66 4.70
N GLU A 321 -29.55 28.09 5.32
CA GLU A 321 -28.90 29.39 5.05
C GLU A 321 -28.41 29.48 3.60
N THR A 322 -27.63 28.49 3.15
CA THR A 322 -27.13 28.44 1.76
C THR A 322 -28.30 28.39 0.78
N CYS A 323 -29.33 27.58 1.07
CA CYS A 323 -30.53 27.50 0.25
C CYS A 323 -31.24 28.86 0.11
N LEU A 324 -31.34 29.63 1.20
CA LEU A 324 -31.96 30.96 1.17
C LEU A 324 -31.17 31.94 0.29
N GLN A 325 -29.85 31.96 0.44
CA GLN A 325 -28.97 32.83 -0.35
C GLN A 325 -29.06 32.51 -1.85
N LEU A 326 -29.08 31.22 -2.21
CA LEU A 326 -29.25 30.79 -3.60
C LEU A 326 -30.61 31.21 -4.17
N ARG A 327 -31.72 31.03 -3.43
CA ARG A 327 -33.06 31.46 -3.87
C ARG A 327 -33.17 32.97 -4.10
N GLN A 328 -32.41 33.78 -3.36
CA GLN A 328 -32.40 35.23 -3.54
C GLN A 328 -31.57 35.67 -4.75
N ALA A 329 -30.50 34.93 -5.08
CA ALA A 329 -29.57 35.28 -6.14
C ALA A 329 -29.95 34.73 -7.52
N LEU A 330 -30.77 33.67 -7.56
CA LEU A 330 -31.14 32.94 -8.77
C LEU A 330 -32.61 33.16 -9.17
N PRO A 331 -32.96 33.00 -10.46
CA PRO A 331 -34.34 33.02 -10.93
C PRO A 331 -35.27 32.08 -10.15
N ALA A 332 -36.52 32.52 -9.92
CA ALA A 332 -37.50 31.79 -9.10
C ALA A 332 -37.94 30.43 -9.66
N HIS A 333 -37.66 30.14 -10.94
CA HIS A 333 -37.98 28.85 -11.56
C HIS A 333 -36.92 27.77 -11.31
N ILE A 334 -35.74 28.15 -10.81
CA ILE A 334 -34.65 27.22 -10.48
C ILE A 334 -34.96 26.54 -9.15
N ASP A 335 -34.98 25.21 -9.15
CA ASP A 335 -35.11 24.43 -7.92
C ASP A 335 -33.75 24.32 -7.21
N ILE A 336 -33.73 24.67 -5.92
CA ILE A 336 -32.50 24.65 -5.12
C ILE A 336 -32.35 23.28 -4.49
N ALA A 337 -31.67 22.39 -5.21
CA ALA A 337 -31.37 21.03 -4.82
C ALA A 337 -29.89 20.68 -5.12
N ASN A 338 -29.52 19.42 -4.88
CA ASN A 338 -28.25 18.86 -5.33
C ASN A 338 -28.55 17.62 -6.19
N PRO A 339 -28.32 17.67 -7.51
CA PRO A 339 -27.66 18.73 -8.28
C PRO A 339 -28.46 20.04 -8.34
N LEU A 340 -27.74 21.16 -8.47
CA LEU A 340 -28.31 22.46 -8.76
C LEU A 340 -28.33 22.68 -10.28
N ASP A 341 -29.50 22.53 -10.89
CA ASP A 341 -29.69 22.73 -12.32
C ASP A 341 -30.08 24.18 -12.63
N LEU A 342 -29.17 24.91 -13.27
CA LEU A 342 -29.34 26.30 -13.67
C LEU A 342 -30.17 26.48 -14.95
N CYS A 343 -30.63 25.38 -15.55
CA CYS A 343 -31.37 25.35 -16.82
C CYS A 343 -30.55 25.82 -18.03
N ASP A 344 -31.14 25.75 -19.23
CA ASP A 344 -30.49 26.01 -20.51
C ASP A 344 -30.27 27.50 -20.82
N ASP A 345 -31.06 28.38 -20.20
CA ASP A 345 -30.95 29.85 -20.25
C ASP A 345 -29.94 30.42 -19.24
N ALA A 346 -29.20 29.56 -18.53
CA ALA A 346 -28.14 29.96 -17.62
C ALA A 346 -27.09 30.85 -18.31
N SER A 347 -26.88 32.05 -17.78
CA SER A 347 -25.81 32.95 -18.21
C SER A 347 -24.52 32.69 -17.43
N SER A 348 -23.38 33.19 -17.94
CA SER A 348 -22.11 33.18 -17.19
C SER A 348 -22.23 33.85 -15.82
N GLU A 349 -23.11 34.86 -15.68
CA GLU A 349 -23.36 35.55 -14.41
C GLU A 349 -24.07 34.64 -13.39
N HIS A 350 -24.99 33.77 -13.84
CA HIS A 350 -25.66 32.79 -12.96
C HIS A 350 -24.65 31.80 -12.38
N TYR A 351 -23.72 31.29 -13.19
CA TYR A 351 -22.64 30.43 -12.71
C TYR A 351 -21.75 31.14 -11.68
N VAL A 352 -21.37 32.40 -11.94
CA VAL A 352 -20.51 33.18 -11.02
C VAL A 352 -21.20 33.42 -9.68
N LYS A 353 -22.46 33.88 -9.68
CA LYS A 353 -23.24 34.11 -8.44
C LYS A 353 -23.39 32.83 -7.62
N THR A 354 -23.74 31.74 -8.28
CA THR A 354 -23.87 30.41 -7.65
C THR A 354 -22.55 29.97 -7.02
N LEU A 355 -21.46 30.09 -7.78
CA LEU A 355 -20.13 29.70 -7.32
C LEU A 355 -19.68 30.53 -6.12
N ASP A 356 -19.90 31.84 -6.13
CA ASP A 356 -19.51 32.73 -5.02
C ASP A 356 -20.22 32.34 -3.71
N ILE A 357 -21.53 32.10 -3.76
CA ILE A 357 -22.33 31.65 -2.60
C ILE A 357 -21.85 30.28 -2.10
N LEU A 358 -21.67 29.31 -3.01
CA LEU A 358 -21.24 27.97 -2.61
C LEU A 358 -19.81 27.97 -2.05
N LEU A 359 -18.89 28.78 -2.59
CA LEU A 359 -17.53 28.90 -2.05
C LEU A 359 -17.52 29.46 -0.62
N ALA A 360 -18.53 30.22 -0.21
CA ALA A 360 -18.70 30.68 1.17
C ALA A 360 -19.20 29.55 2.12
N SER A 361 -19.94 28.55 1.60
CA SER A 361 -20.56 27.46 2.37
C SER A 361 -19.58 26.36 2.83
N GLN A 362 -19.88 25.67 3.93
CA GLN A 362 -19.17 24.48 4.43
C GLN A 362 -19.96 23.17 4.23
N ASP A 363 -21.06 23.22 3.49
CA ASP A 363 -22.03 22.13 3.34
C ASP A 363 -21.51 20.97 2.47
N PHE A 364 -20.45 21.19 1.70
CA PHE A 364 -19.86 20.21 0.78
C PHE A 364 -18.34 20.16 0.88
N ASP A 365 -17.75 19.09 0.33
CA ASP A 365 -16.30 18.85 0.38
C ASP A 365 -15.63 19.03 -0.98
N ALA A 366 -16.38 18.81 -2.06
CA ALA A 366 -16.00 19.12 -3.44
C ALA A 366 -17.19 19.69 -4.22
N LEU A 367 -16.87 20.53 -5.22
CA LEU A 367 -17.84 21.13 -6.13
C LEU A 367 -17.50 20.76 -7.57
N MET A 368 -18.46 20.16 -8.26
CA MET A 368 -18.41 19.85 -9.68
C MET A 368 -19.26 20.85 -10.45
N VAL A 369 -18.67 21.47 -11.47
CA VAL A 369 -19.36 22.41 -12.36
C VAL A 369 -19.45 21.79 -13.74
N ILE A 370 -20.67 21.51 -14.19
CA ILE A 370 -20.98 20.98 -15.50
C ILE A 370 -21.44 22.12 -16.41
N HIS A 371 -20.88 22.15 -17.62
CA HIS A 371 -21.26 23.07 -18.68
C HIS A 371 -21.48 22.29 -19.97
N SER A 372 -22.71 22.33 -20.47
CA SER A 372 -23.05 21.92 -21.82
C SER A 372 -23.00 23.11 -22.78
N PRO A 373 -22.55 22.91 -24.04
CA PRO A 373 -22.50 23.98 -25.03
C PRO A 373 -23.81 24.76 -25.10
N SER A 374 -23.74 26.07 -24.85
CA SER A 374 -24.89 26.97 -24.78
C SER A 374 -24.57 28.29 -25.47
N ALA A 375 -25.60 28.88 -26.10
CA ALA A 375 -25.51 30.23 -26.65
C ALA A 375 -25.64 31.30 -25.55
N ALA A 376 -26.36 31.01 -24.46
CA ALA A 376 -26.56 31.93 -23.33
C ALA A 376 -25.31 32.05 -22.43
N ALA A 377 -24.50 30.98 -22.38
CA ALA A 377 -23.24 30.93 -21.67
C ALA A 377 -22.13 30.37 -22.58
N PRO A 378 -21.45 31.21 -23.39
CA PRO A 378 -20.33 30.77 -24.21
C PRO A 378 -19.22 30.15 -23.36
N GLY A 379 -18.85 28.90 -23.66
CA GLY A 379 -18.00 28.09 -22.79
C GLY A 379 -16.67 28.72 -22.37
N THR A 380 -15.98 29.40 -23.29
CA THR A 380 -14.71 30.10 -23.04
C THR A 380 -14.88 31.31 -22.12
N GLU A 381 -15.93 32.11 -22.34
CA GLU A 381 -16.21 33.29 -21.52
C GLU A 381 -16.62 32.88 -20.11
N SER A 382 -17.47 31.85 -19.98
CA SER A 382 -17.84 31.27 -18.69
C SER A 382 -16.62 30.72 -17.95
N ALA A 383 -15.70 30.04 -18.64
CA ALA A 383 -14.47 29.54 -18.03
C ALA A 383 -13.60 30.67 -17.48
N HIS A 384 -13.37 31.74 -18.25
CA HIS A 384 -12.64 32.92 -17.78
C HIS A 384 -13.27 33.55 -16.54
N ALA A 385 -14.60 33.74 -16.56
CA ALA A 385 -15.32 34.33 -15.44
C ALA A 385 -15.20 33.47 -14.17
N LEU A 386 -15.33 32.15 -14.29
CA LEU A 386 -15.21 31.24 -13.15
C LEU A 386 -13.78 31.21 -12.60
N ILE A 387 -12.76 31.15 -13.47
CA ILE A 387 -11.35 31.18 -13.05
C ILE A 387 -11.05 32.45 -12.24
N GLU A 388 -11.51 33.61 -12.71
CA GLU A 388 -11.31 34.89 -12.00
C GLU A 388 -12.04 34.93 -10.65
N THR A 389 -13.27 34.46 -10.59
CA THR A 389 -14.04 34.36 -9.33
C THR A 389 -13.33 33.45 -8.32
N ILE A 390 -12.85 32.28 -8.76
CA ILE A 390 -12.12 31.34 -7.90
C ILE A 390 -10.83 31.98 -7.37
N LYS A 391 -10.08 32.70 -8.20
CA LYS A 391 -8.83 33.37 -7.79
C LYS A 391 -9.09 34.47 -6.77
N ARG A 392 -10.18 35.23 -6.91
CA ARG A 392 -10.52 36.36 -6.01
C ARG A 392 -11.11 35.89 -4.69
N HIS A 393 -11.87 34.79 -4.69
CA HIS A 393 -12.57 34.34 -3.50
C HIS A 393 -11.59 33.78 -2.43
N PRO A 394 -11.67 34.21 -1.16
CA PRO A 394 -10.74 33.78 -0.10
C PRO A 394 -10.67 32.25 0.08
N ARG A 395 -11.82 31.57 -0.12
CA ARG A 395 -11.94 30.11 -0.05
C ARG A 395 -11.68 29.38 -1.36
N GLY A 396 -11.51 30.10 -2.47
CA GLY A 396 -11.30 29.51 -3.78
C GLY A 396 -10.07 28.62 -3.86
N ARG A 397 -9.07 28.81 -2.98
CA ARG A 397 -7.87 27.95 -2.83
C ARG A 397 -8.06 26.72 -1.93
N PHE A 398 -9.11 26.67 -1.11
CA PHE A 398 -9.33 25.61 -0.11
C PHE A 398 -10.40 24.59 -0.52
N VAL A 399 -11.24 24.94 -1.49
CA VAL A 399 -12.28 24.05 -2.02
C VAL A 399 -11.71 23.23 -3.19
N THR A 400 -12.08 21.94 -3.25
CA THR A 400 -11.78 21.08 -4.40
C THR A 400 -12.83 21.34 -5.48
N LEU A 401 -12.39 21.83 -6.64
CA LEU A 401 -13.23 22.18 -7.77
C LEU A 401 -12.90 21.28 -8.95
N LEU A 402 -13.94 20.69 -9.53
CA LEU A 402 -13.85 19.85 -10.72
C LEU A 402 -14.71 20.47 -11.81
N THR A 403 -14.16 20.63 -13.01
CA THR A 403 -14.87 21.24 -14.13
C THR A 403 -15.17 20.19 -15.19
N ASN A 404 -16.40 20.19 -15.70
CA ASN A 404 -16.84 19.32 -16.77
C ASN A 404 -17.39 20.18 -17.90
N TRP A 405 -16.62 20.36 -18.97
CA TRP A 405 -17.04 21.13 -20.14
C TRP A 405 -17.30 20.16 -21.29
N CYS A 406 -18.57 19.87 -21.54
CA CYS A 406 -19.02 18.92 -22.54
C CYS A 406 -18.70 19.38 -23.97
N GLY A 407 -18.53 18.42 -24.89
CA GLY A 407 -18.30 18.66 -26.31
C GLY A 407 -16.83 18.90 -26.69
N GLU A 408 -16.47 18.69 -27.95
CA GLU A 408 -15.07 18.79 -28.41
C GLU A 408 -14.74 20.12 -29.08
N PHE A 409 -15.64 20.68 -29.89
CA PHE A 409 -15.35 21.88 -30.69
C PHE A 409 -15.32 23.18 -29.87
N SER A 410 -16.43 23.54 -29.24
CA SER A 410 -16.57 24.83 -28.52
C SER A 410 -15.85 24.88 -27.17
N SER A 411 -15.52 23.71 -26.61
CA SER A 411 -15.09 23.57 -25.22
C SER A 411 -13.59 23.30 -25.07
N GLN A 412 -12.86 23.12 -26.17
CA GLN A 412 -11.42 22.85 -26.15
C GLN A 412 -10.64 23.99 -25.49
N GLU A 413 -10.95 25.24 -25.85
CA GLU A 413 -10.26 26.42 -25.31
C GLU A 413 -10.57 26.62 -23.83
N ALA A 414 -11.85 26.48 -23.42
CA ALA A 414 -12.25 26.53 -22.03
C ALA A 414 -11.47 25.52 -21.15
N ARG A 415 -11.33 24.27 -21.62
CA ARG A 415 -10.54 23.24 -20.92
C ARG A 415 -9.05 23.59 -20.84
N ARG A 416 -8.48 24.16 -21.91
CA ARG A 416 -7.09 24.65 -21.89
C ARG A 416 -6.91 25.72 -20.82
N LEU A 417 -7.81 26.69 -20.74
CA LEU A 417 -7.78 27.75 -19.74
C LEU A 417 -7.88 27.21 -18.30
N PHE A 418 -8.74 26.23 -18.04
CA PHE A 418 -8.81 25.58 -16.72
C PHE A 418 -7.50 24.87 -16.37
N SER A 419 -6.93 24.13 -17.32
CA SER A 419 -5.65 23.43 -17.14
C SER A 419 -4.51 24.39 -16.84
N GLU A 420 -4.39 25.49 -17.60
CA GLU A 420 -3.41 26.57 -17.37
C GLU A 420 -3.62 27.26 -16.02
N ALA A 421 -4.86 27.33 -15.53
CA ALA A 421 -5.20 27.86 -14.21
C ALA A 421 -5.00 26.84 -13.06
N GLY A 422 -4.60 25.60 -13.36
CA GLY A 422 -4.42 24.52 -12.39
C GLY A 422 -5.73 23.98 -11.81
N LEU A 423 -6.82 24.02 -12.59
CA LEU A 423 -8.13 23.47 -12.24
C LEU A 423 -8.40 22.21 -13.08
N PRO A 424 -8.64 21.03 -12.47
CA PRO A 424 -8.93 19.82 -13.22
C PRO A 424 -10.18 19.98 -14.09
N THR A 425 -10.08 19.52 -15.34
CA THR A 425 -11.15 19.66 -16.33
C THR A 425 -11.39 18.37 -17.11
N TYR A 426 -12.64 18.09 -17.46
CA TYR A 426 -13.01 16.84 -18.10
C TYR A 426 -14.05 17.06 -19.20
N ARG A 427 -14.22 16.02 -20.02
CA ARG A 427 -15.10 16.03 -21.20
C ARG A 427 -16.49 15.45 -20.93
N THR A 428 -16.59 14.50 -20.00
CA THR A 428 -17.81 13.71 -19.76
C THR A 428 -18.13 13.67 -18.28
N PRO A 429 -19.41 13.85 -17.88
CA PRO A 429 -19.78 13.86 -16.46
C PRO A 429 -19.31 12.60 -15.72
N GLU A 430 -19.41 11.43 -16.36
CA GLU A 430 -18.98 10.14 -15.84
C GLU A 430 -17.47 10.10 -15.57
N GLY A 431 -16.67 10.69 -16.47
CA GLY A 431 -15.22 10.81 -16.30
C GLY A 431 -14.85 11.73 -15.13
N THR A 432 -15.62 12.81 -14.93
CA THR A 432 -15.42 13.71 -13.78
C THR A 432 -15.78 13.04 -12.45
N ILE A 433 -16.85 12.27 -12.42
CA ILE A 433 -17.24 11.51 -11.22
C ILE A 433 -16.23 10.40 -10.94
N THR A 434 -15.77 9.69 -11.96
CA THR A 434 -14.69 8.70 -11.84
C THR A 434 -13.46 9.33 -11.21
N ALA A 435 -13.02 10.48 -11.72
CA ALA A 435 -11.91 11.24 -11.16
C ALA A 435 -12.17 11.66 -9.70
N PHE A 436 -13.36 12.18 -9.37
CA PHE A 436 -13.73 12.51 -7.98
C PHE A 436 -13.65 11.29 -7.06
N MET A 437 -14.18 10.15 -7.49
CA MET A 437 -14.18 8.91 -6.72
C MET A 437 -12.77 8.37 -6.51
N HIS A 438 -11.87 8.51 -7.50
CA HIS A 438 -10.45 8.22 -7.32
C HIS A 438 -9.81 9.07 -6.21
N MET A 439 -10.17 10.35 -6.10
CA MET A 439 -9.69 11.20 -5.00
C MET A 439 -10.21 10.71 -3.63
N VAL A 440 -11.48 10.29 -3.59
CA VAL A 440 -12.13 9.75 -2.38
C VAL A 440 -11.47 8.42 -1.96
N GLU A 441 -11.21 7.54 -2.92
CA GLU A 441 -10.53 6.26 -2.71
C GLU A 441 -9.09 6.47 -2.27
N TYR A 442 -8.34 7.33 -2.95
CA TYR A 442 -6.98 7.71 -2.55
C TYR A 442 -6.95 8.19 -1.11
N ARG A 443 -7.89 9.07 -0.72
CA ARG A 443 -7.99 9.52 0.67
C ARG A 443 -8.30 8.38 1.65
N ARG A 444 -9.18 7.45 1.29
CA ARG A 444 -9.49 6.28 2.14
C ARG A 444 -8.26 5.38 2.30
N ASN A 445 -7.49 5.18 1.23
CA ASN A 445 -6.26 4.39 1.24
C ASN A 445 -5.17 5.11 2.05
N GLN A 446 -5.08 6.43 1.96
CA GLN A 446 -4.21 7.24 2.82
C GLN A 446 -4.58 7.10 4.30
N LYS A 447 -5.87 7.03 4.65
CA LYS A 447 -6.27 6.71 6.03
C LYS A 447 -5.82 5.30 6.44
N GLN A 448 -5.98 4.29 5.59
CA GLN A 448 -5.51 2.93 5.89
C GLN A 448 -4.00 2.80 5.98
N LEU A 449 -3.25 3.53 5.15
CA LEU A 449 -1.78 3.63 5.20
C LEU A 449 -1.34 4.06 6.61
N ARG A 450 -2.06 5.05 7.15
CA ARG A 450 -1.86 5.62 8.48
C ARG A 450 -2.26 4.68 9.63
N GLU A 451 -3.03 3.63 9.37
CA GLU A 451 -3.32 2.59 10.38
C GLU A 451 -2.10 1.67 10.56
N THR A 452 -1.59 1.57 11.79
CA THR A 452 -0.61 0.54 12.17
C THR A 452 -1.31 -0.56 12.95
N PRO A 453 -0.97 -1.82 12.72
CA PRO A 453 -1.57 -2.92 13.45
C PRO A 453 -1.04 -2.93 14.88
N ALA A 454 -1.80 -2.35 15.81
CA ALA A 454 -1.60 -2.55 17.23
C ALA A 454 -2.52 -3.67 17.70
N LEU A 455 -1.99 -4.59 18.52
CA LEU A 455 -2.82 -5.49 19.30
C LEU A 455 -3.61 -4.66 20.33
N PRO A 456 -4.95 -4.77 20.37
CA PRO A 456 -5.70 -4.26 21.51
C PRO A 456 -5.14 -4.88 22.78
N SER A 457 -4.77 -4.06 23.77
CA SER A 457 -4.18 -4.47 25.05
C SER A 457 -5.03 -5.47 25.86
N ASN A 458 -6.28 -5.68 25.45
CA ASN A 458 -7.30 -6.43 26.17
C ASN A 458 -7.53 -7.83 25.57
N LEU A 459 -6.80 -8.21 24.51
CA LEU A 459 -6.91 -9.54 23.92
C LEU A 459 -6.06 -10.55 24.71
N THR A 460 -6.72 -11.56 25.27
CA THR A 460 -6.03 -12.71 25.86
C THR A 460 -5.35 -13.51 24.75
N SER A 461 -4.03 -13.60 24.81
CA SER A 461 -3.22 -14.48 23.95
C SER A 461 -2.34 -15.36 24.82
N ASN A 462 -2.34 -16.67 24.54
CA ASN A 462 -1.38 -17.62 25.08
C ASN A 462 -0.59 -18.26 23.94
N THR A 463 0.22 -17.44 23.26
CA THR A 463 1.00 -17.84 22.08
C THR A 463 1.87 -19.08 22.34
N ALA A 464 2.45 -19.19 23.54
CA ALA A 464 3.27 -20.35 23.91
C ALA A 464 2.48 -21.65 23.94
N GLU A 465 1.23 -21.64 24.42
CA GLU A 465 0.36 -22.81 24.41
C GLU A 465 -0.02 -23.21 22.99
N ALA A 466 -0.41 -22.25 22.15
CA ALA A 466 -0.75 -22.50 20.75
C ALA A 466 0.43 -23.13 19.98
N HIS A 467 1.64 -22.58 20.13
CA HIS A 467 2.83 -23.10 19.49
C HIS A 467 3.15 -24.53 19.95
N ASN A 468 3.07 -24.81 21.26
CA ASN A 468 3.29 -26.16 21.78
C ASN A 468 2.30 -27.18 21.22
N LEU A 469 1.02 -26.80 21.06
CA LEU A 469 -0.01 -27.67 20.49
C LEU A 469 0.24 -27.95 19.00
N LEU A 470 0.60 -26.92 18.23
CA LEU A 470 0.95 -27.06 16.81
C LEU A 470 2.18 -27.93 16.61
N GLN A 471 3.25 -27.67 17.35
CA GLN A 471 4.49 -28.45 17.27
C GLN A 471 4.26 -29.92 17.64
N ARG A 472 3.42 -30.18 18.65
CA ARG A 472 3.04 -31.55 19.00
C ARG A 472 2.26 -32.23 17.88
N ALA A 473 1.27 -31.55 17.29
CA ALA A 473 0.49 -32.10 16.18
C ALA A 473 1.39 -32.43 14.97
N ILE A 474 2.33 -31.54 14.64
CA ILE A 474 3.31 -31.76 13.56
C ILE A 474 4.22 -32.95 13.89
N ALA A 475 4.72 -33.05 15.13
CA ALA A 475 5.56 -34.17 15.56
C ALA A 475 4.81 -35.51 15.54
N GLU A 476 3.49 -35.50 15.75
CA GLU A 476 2.59 -36.66 15.63
C GLU A 476 2.24 -36.97 14.15
N GLY A 477 2.73 -36.18 13.19
CA GLY A 477 2.55 -36.40 11.75
C GLY A 477 1.25 -35.85 11.17
N ALA A 478 0.55 -34.97 11.90
CA ALA A 478 -0.68 -34.35 11.41
C ALA A 478 -0.36 -33.26 10.35
N ALA A 479 -1.07 -33.30 9.23
CA ALA A 479 -1.05 -32.26 8.20
C ALA A 479 -2.30 -31.36 8.23
N SER A 480 -3.37 -31.83 8.88
CA SER A 480 -4.65 -31.13 9.03
C SER A 480 -5.26 -31.49 10.37
N LEU A 481 -5.89 -30.51 11.02
CA LEU A 481 -6.59 -30.65 12.29
C LEU A 481 -8.08 -30.28 12.13
N ASP A 482 -8.95 -31.10 12.73
CA ASP A 482 -10.39 -30.86 12.77
C ASP A 482 -10.79 -29.95 13.94
N THR A 483 -12.03 -29.45 13.92
CA THR A 483 -12.60 -28.54 14.94
C THR A 483 -12.24 -28.87 16.39
N HIS A 484 -12.30 -30.15 16.78
CA HIS A 484 -12.02 -30.58 18.16
C HIS A 484 -10.52 -30.49 18.53
N GLU A 485 -9.62 -30.75 17.59
CA GLU A 485 -8.16 -30.62 17.75
C GLU A 485 -7.74 -29.15 17.76
N VAL A 486 -8.43 -28.32 16.98
CA VAL A 486 -8.15 -26.89 16.83
C VAL A 486 -8.74 -26.05 17.97
N GLN A 487 -9.74 -26.54 18.68
CA GLN A 487 -10.43 -25.81 19.76
C GLN A 487 -9.49 -25.21 20.82
N PRO A 488 -8.50 -25.94 21.39
CA PRO A 488 -7.59 -25.36 22.38
C PRO A 488 -6.70 -24.25 21.78
N ILE A 489 -6.28 -24.39 20.52
CA ILE A 489 -5.49 -23.38 19.80
C ILE A 489 -6.30 -22.10 19.60
N LEU A 490 -7.56 -22.22 19.18
CA LEU A 490 -8.45 -21.06 19.03
C LEU A 490 -8.77 -20.39 20.36
N HIS A 491 -8.97 -21.19 21.41
CA HIS A 491 -9.22 -20.68 22.75
C HIS A 491 -8.04 -19.86 23.28
N ALA A 492 -6.79 -20.24 22.95
CA ALA A 492 -5.59 -19.47 23.30
C ALA A 492 -5.60 -18.04 22.72
N TYR A 493 -6.39 -17.76 21.68
CA TYR A 493 -6.58 -16.43 21.08
C TYR A 493 -7.97 -15.83 21.36
N GLY A 494 -8.77 -16.45 22.23
CA GLY A 494 -10.13 -16.01 22.57
C GLY A 494 -11.17 -16.23 21.47
N LEU A 495 -10.92 -17.19 20.57
CA LEU A 495 -11.88 -17.62 19.54
C LEU A 495 -12.72 -18.79 20.06
N HIS A 496 -14.05 -18.68 19.91
CA HIS A 496 -14.98 -19.66 20.48
C HIS A 496 -15.51 -20.65 19.45
N THR A 497 -15.43 -21.94 19.80
CA THR A 497 -16.06 -23.05 19.09
C THR A 497 -17.10 -23.72 19.98
N LEU A 498 -18.03 -24.46 19.38
CA LEU A 498 -18.88 -25.34 20.17
C LEU A 498 -18.07 -26.53 20.69
N PRO A 499 -18.32 -26.98 21.94
CA PRO A 499 -17.84 -28.27 22.41
C PRO A 499 -18.14 -29.37 21.38
N THR A 500 -17.09 -30.11 21.01
CA THR A 500 -17.13 -31.10 19.95
C THR A 500 -16.54 -32.41 20.46
N TRP A 501 -17.30 -33.49 20.34
CA TRP A 501 -16.88 -34.82 20.78
C TRP A 501 -16.75 -35.76 19.59
N ILE A 502 -15.92 -36.79 19.75
CA ILE A 502 -15.71 -37.81 18.72
C ILE A 502 -16.46 -39.07 19.13
N ALA A 503 -17.17 -39.66 18.17
CA ALA A 503 -17.76 -40.98 18.28
C ALA A 503 -17.18 -41.89 17.18
N GLY A 504 -16.62 -43.04 17.55
CA GLY A 504 -16.12 -44.05 16.61
C GLY A 504 -17.24 -44.82 15.92
N ASP A 505 -18.39 -44.96 16.59
CA ASP A 505 -19.57 -45.64 16.04
C ASP A 505 -20.88 -44.95 16.45
N SER A 506 -21.98 -45.52 15.99
CA SER A 506 -23.32 -45.01 16.24
C SER A 506 -23.77 -45.13 17.70
N ALA A 507 -23.32 -46.16 18.43
CA ALA A 507 -23.72 -46.37 19.82
C ALA A 507 -23.02 -45.36 20.73
N GLU A 508 -21.73 -45.10 20.47
CA GLU A 508 -20.97 -44.03 21.13
C GLU A 508 -21.56 -42.66 20.79
N ALA A 509 -21.99 -42.43 19.54
CA ALA A 509 -22.63 -41.18 19.14
C ALA A 509 -23.94 -40.91 19.91
N VAL A 510 -24.74 -41.97 20.15
CA VAL A 510 -25.95 -41.88 20.98
C VAL A 510 -25.59 -41.57 22.43
N HIS A 511 -24.60 -42.27 23.00
CA HIS A 511 -24.18 -42.05 24.38
C HIS A 511 -23.73 -40.61 24.61
N ILE A 512 -22.91 -40.09 23.70
CA ILE A 512 -22.46 -38.69 23.72
C ILE A 512 -23.64 -37.73 23.56
N ALA A 513 -24.57 -38.00 22.62
CA ALA A 513 -25.74 -37.16 22.42
C ALA A 513 -26.66 -37.09 23.67
N GLU A 514 -26.79 -38.18 24.42
CA GLU A 514 -27.54 -38.21 25.69
C GLU A 514 -26.88 -37.35 26.77
N GLN A 515 -25.55 -37.27 26.80
CA GLN A 515 -24.81 -36.41 27.74
C GLN A 515 -24.90 -34.92 27.35
N ILE A 516 -24.83 -34.61 26.06
CA ILE A 516 -24.90 -33.23 25.55
C ILE A 516 -26.31 -32.65 25.71
N GLY A 517 -27.33 -33.49 25.47
CA GLY A 517 -28.72 -33.08 25.36
C GLY A 517 -29.13 -32.71 23.93
N TYR A 518 -30.40 -32.97 23.61
CA TYR A 518 -30.97 -32.78 22.27
C TYR A 518 -31.51 -31.35 22.06
N PRO A 519 -31.53 -30.83 20.81
CA PRO A 519 -31.08 -31.48 19.59
C PRO A 519 -29.56 -31.40 19.34
N VAL A 520 -29.02 -32.41 18.66
CA VAL A 520 -27.60 -32.52 18.28
C VAL A 520 -27.40 -32.54 16.77
N ALA A 521 -26.15 -32.34 16.34
CA ALA A 521 -25.68 -32.51 14.99
C ALA A 521 -24.61 -33.60 14.92
N LEU A 522 -24.65 -34.41 13.86
CA LEU A 522 -23.61 -35.38 13.51
C LEU A 522 -22.89 -34.93 12.24
N LYS A 523 -21.56 -34.98 12.25
CA LYS A 523 -20.72 -34.67 11.09
C LYS A 523 -19.69 -35.76 10.87
N LEU A 524 -19.48 -36.18 9.63
CA LEU A 524 -18.47 -37.17 9.27
C LEU A 524 -17.06 -36.62 9.54
N ARG A 525 -16.19 -37.48 10.10
CA ARG A 525 -14.76 -37.26 10.24
C ARG A 525 -13.99 -38.23 9.34
N SER A 526 -13.39 -37.73 8.27
CA SER A 526 -12.61 -38.52 7.32
C SER A 526 -11.59 -37.63 6.61
N PRO A 527 -10.28 -37.97 6.64
CA PRO A 527 -9.26 -37.23 5.88
C PRO A 527 -9.37 -37.45 4.36
N ASP A 528 -10.04 -38.53 3.93
CA ASP A 528 -10.11 -38.91 2.51
C ASP A 528 -11.32 -38.31 1.79
N ILE A 529 -12.22 -37.60 2.51
CA ILE A 529 -13.44 -37.01 1.94
C ILE A 529 -13.35 -35.48 2.07
N PRO A 530 -13.09 -34.76 0.96
CA PRO A 530 -12.78 -33.33 0.99
C PRO A 530 -13.97 -32.45 1.41
N HIS A 531 -15.19 -32.83 1.01
CA HIS A 531 -16.41 -32.12 1.39
C HIS A 531 -17.45 -33.06 2.00
N LYS A 532 -17.74 -32.88 3.29
CA LYS A 532 -18.74 -33.67 4.04
C LYS A 532 -20.09 -33.72 3.32
N SER A 533 -20.46 -32.66 2.60
CA SER A 533 -21.72 -32.56 1.84
C SER A 533 -21.83 -33.55 0.68
N GLU A 534 -20.72 -33.98 0.06
CA GLU A 534 -20.72 -34.89 -1.11
C GLU A 534 -21.30 -36.26 -0.78
N VAL A 535 -21.16 -36.70 0.47
CA VAL A 535 -21.69 -37.97 0.98
C VAL A 535 -22.87 -37.77 1.93
N GLN A 536 -23.45 -36.56 1.96
CA GLN A 536 -24.43 -36.15 2.97
C GLN A 536 -23.94 -36.49 4.39
N GLY A 537 -22.67 -36.24 4.66
CA GLY A 537 -21.99 -36.53 5.92
C GLY A 537 -22.32 -35.57 7.04
N VAL A 538 -23.32 -34.68 6.87
CA VAL A 538 -23.78 -33.76 7.91
C VAL A 538 -25.29 -33.97 8.12
N MET A 539 -25.67 -34.32 9.35
CA MET A 539 -27.06 -34.50 9.76
C MET A 539 -27.33 -33.55 10.94
N LEU A 540 -28.30 -32.66 10.78
CA LEU A 540 -28.61 -31.60 11.74
C LEU A 540 -29.96 -31.85 12.42
N TYR A 541 -30.18 -31.18 13.57
CA TYR A 541 -31.47 -31.20 14.29
C TYR A 541 -31.96 -32.59 14.71
N LEU A 542 -31.05 -33.48 15.12
CA LEU A 542 -31.41 -34.82 15.62
C LEU A 542 -31.92 -34.68 17.06
N ARG A 543 -33.15 -35.11 17.32
CA ARG A 543 -33.90 -34.85 18.56
C ARG A 543 -34.00 -36.04 19.49
N THR A 544 -33.64 -37.23 19.02
CA THR A 544 -33.77 -38.48 19.78
C THR A 544 -32.58 -39.41 19.53
N ALA A 545 -32.34 -40.32 20.47
CA ALA A 545 -31.32 -41.37 20.35
C ALA A 545 -31.50 -42.20 19.07
N ASN A 546 -32.75 -42.52 18.71
CA ASN A 546 -33.03 -43.29 17.49
C ASN A 546 -32.68 -42.52 16.22
N GLU A 547 -32.97 -41.21 16.17
CA GLU A 547 -32.58 -40.35 15.05
C GLU A 547 -31.05 -40.27 14.91
N VAL A 548 -30.32 -40.14 16.02
CA VAL A 548 -28.85 -40.14 16.05
C VAL A 548 -28.28 -41.47 15.52
N GLN A 549 -28.77 -42.58 16.05
CA GLN A 549 -28.36 -43.93 15.65
C GLN A 549 -28.60 -44.20 14.15
N GLN A 550 -29.77 -43.82 13.64
CA GLN A 550 -30.12 -43.98 12.22
C GLN A 550 -29.28 -43.08 11.33
N ALA A 551 -29.10 -41.81 11.71
CA ALA A 551 -28.28 -40.85 10.98
C ALA A 551 -26.81 -41.29 10.89
N ALA A 552 -26.23 -41.75 12.00
CA ALA A 552 -24.86 -42.26 12.07
C ALA A 552 -24.65 -43.44 11.11
N ASN A 553 -25.51 -44.47 11.19
CA ASN A 553 -25.43 -45.62 10.31
C ASN A 553 -25.59 -45.22 8.83
N ALA A 554 -26.54 -44.34 8.54
CA ALA A 554 -26.78 -43.88 7.17
C ALA A 554 -25.58 -43.11 6.60
N ILE A 555 -24.86 -42.32 7.42
CA ILE A 555 -23.62 -41.67 7.01
C ILE A 555 -22.57 -42.73 6.65
N PHE A 556 -22.31 -43.69 7.54
CA PHE A 556 -21.31 -44.73 7.31
C PHE A 556 -21.63 -45.58 6.07
N ASP A 557 -22.89 -45.94 5.86
CA ASP A 557 -23.32 -46.73 4.70
C ASP A 557 -23.12 -45.96 3.39
N ARG A 558 -23.48 -44.66 3.35
CA ARG A 558 -23.24 -43.80 2.18
C ARG A 558 -21.76 -43.69 1.86
N VAL A 559 -20.91 -43.52 2.87
CA VAL A 559 -19.46 -43.44 2.67
C VAL A 559 -18.91 -44.76 2.13
N LYS A 560 -19.30 -45.90 2.70
CA LYS A 560 -18.88 -47.22 2.21
C LYS A 560 -19.28 -47.47 0.75
N MET A 561 -20.43 -46.95 0.32
CA MET A 561 -20.90 -47.08 -1.07
C MET A 561 -20.19 -46.13 -2.03
N ALA A 562 -20.07 -44.85 -1.67
CA ALA A 562 -19.53 -43.82 -2.56
C ALA A 562 -17.98 -43.79 -2.57
N TRP A 563 -17.36 -44.08 -1.43
CA TRP A 563 -15.92 -44.02 -1.20
C TRP A 563 -15.43 -45.25 -0.39
N PRO A 564 -15.47 -46.46 -0.97
CA PRO A 564 -15.19 -47.70 -0.25
C PRO A 564 -13.77 -47.81 0.32
N GLN A 565 -12.82 -47.02 -0.20
CA GLN A 565 -11.43 -46.97 0.26
C GLN A 565 -11.15 -45.81 1.24
N ALA A 566 -12.14 -44.98 1.56
CA ALA A 566 -11.94 -43.86 2.47
C ALA A 566 -11.76 -44.33 3.92
N ARG A 567 -10.76 -43.79 4.60
CA ARG A 567 -10.51 -43.95 6.03
C ARG A 567 -11.51 -43.13 6.81
N ILE A 568 -12.34 -43.80 7.59
CA ILE A 568 -13.34 -43.14 8.44
C ILE A 568 -12.78 -43.09 9.86
N HIS A 569 -12.56 -41.89 10.38
CA HIS A 569 -12.08 -41.68 11.76
C HIS A 569 -13.24 -41.53 12.77
N GLY A 570 -14.49 -41.61 12.30
CA GLY A 570 -15.70 -41.57 13.13
C GLY A 570 -16.64 -40.43 12.75
N LEU A 571 -17.40 -39.96 13.74
CA LEU A 571 -18.34 -38.86 13.68
C LEU A 571 -18.00 -37.81 14.74
N LEU A 572 -18.18 -36.54 14.39
CA LEU A 572 -18.22 -35.44 15.35
C LEU A 572 -19.66 -35.25 15.83
N VAL A 573 -19.84 -35.21 17.15
CA VAL A 573 -21.12 -34.92 17.81
C VAL A 573 -21.04 -33.54 18.44
N GLN A 574 -22.01 -32.67 18.12
CA GLN A 574 -22.08 -31.29 18.64
C GLN A 574 -23.52 -30.96 19.06
N SER A 575 -23.70 -30.08 20.04
CA SER A 575 -25.00 -29.47 20.31
C SER A 575 -25.45 -28.61 19.12
N MET A 576 -26.76 -28.53 18.89
CA MET A 576 -27.28 -27.71 17.80
C MET A 576 -27.16 -26.22 18.14
N ALA A 577 -26.38 -25.47 17.36
CA ALA A 577 -26.31 -24.02 17.48
C ALA A 577 -27.66 -23.35 17.17
N ASN A 578 -28.00 -22.28 17.90
CA ASN A 578 -29.16 -21.48 17.58
C ASN A 578 -28.92 -20.64 16.32
N ARG A 579 -29.54 -21.05 15.20
CA ARG A 579 -29.43 -20.34 13.91
C ARG A 579 -30.48 -19.25 13.71
N ALA A 580 -31.46 -19.11 14.61
CA ALA A 580 -32.57 -18.19 14.41
C ALA A 580 -32.10 -16.72 14.44
N GLY A 581 -32.07 -16.08 13.26
CA GLY A 581 -31.61 -14.71 13.08
C GLY A 581 -30.08 -14.56 13.07
N ALA A 582 -29.32 -15.66 13.06
CA ALA A 582 -27.87 -15.64 12.89
C ALA A 582 -27.50 -15.55 11.40
N GLN A 583 -26.40 -14.88 11.10
CA GLN A 583 -25.81 -14.83 9.76
C GLN A 583 -24.67 -15.83 9.66
N GLU A 584 -24.66 -16.64 8.60
CA GLU A 584 -23.59 -17.60 8.33
C GLU A 584 -22.50 -16.91 7.49
N LEU A 585 -21.35 -16.70 8.10
CA LEU A 585 -20.15 -16.13 7.48
C LEU A 585 -19.09 -17.22 7.30
N ARG A 586 -18.09 -16.91 6.48
CA ARG A 586 -16.90 -17.73 6.30
C ARG A 586 -15.67 -16.84 6.44
N VAL A 587 -14.71 -17.28 7.25
CA VAL A 587 -13.40 -16.64 7.39
C VAL A 587 -12.36 -17.66 6.96
N VAL A 588 -11.55 -17.33 5.96
CA VAL A 588 -10.48 -18.19 5.48
C VAL A 588 -9.16 -17.45 5.51
N VAL A 589 -8.12 -18.16 5.91
CA VAL A 589 -6.74 -17.74 5.74
C VAL A 589 -6.07 -18.68 4.77
N GLU A 590 -5.42 -18.14 3.75
CA GLU A 590 -4.71 -18.92 2.73
C GLU A 590 -3.41 -18.22 2.34
N HIS A 591 -2.41 -19.00 1.92
CA HIS A 591 -1.13 -18.47 1.49
C HIS A 591 -1.14 -18.13 0.00
N ASP A 592 -1.08 -16.84 -0.32
CA ASP A 592 -0.88 -16.35 -1.68
C ASP A 592 0.61 -16.38 -2.04
N PRO A 593 0.97 -16.83 -3.26
CA PRO A 593 2.37 -16.98 -3.66
C PRO A 593 3.14 -15.67 -3.79
N VAL A 594 2.47 -14.52 -3.82
CA VAL A 594 3.09 -13.19 -3.93
C VAL A 594 3.08 -12.47 -2.59
N PHE A 595 1.92 -12.40 -1.92
CA PHE A 595 1.73 -11.58 -0.71
C PHE A 595 1.78 -12.36 0.61
N GLY A 596 1.92 -13.68 0.56
CA GLY A 596 1.91 -14.54 1.73
C GLY A 596 0.50 -14.73 2.30
N PRO A 597 0.32 -14.82 3.63
CA PRO A 597 -0.99 -15.13 4.21
C PRO A 597 -2.01 -14.01 3.95
N LEU A 598 -3.22 -14.39 3.56
CA LEU A 598 -4.34 -13.50 3.29
C LEU A 598 -5.53 -13.85 4.19
N ILE A 599 -6.20 -12.86 4.77
CA ILE A 599 -7.46 -13.06 5.50
C ILE A 599 -8.63 -12.72 4.59
N MET A 600 -9.55 -13.65 4.43
CA MET A 600 -10.69 -13.57 3.54
C MET A 600 -12.00 -13.67 4.32
N LEU A 601 -12.94 -12.76 4.04
CA LEU A 601 -14.27 -12.73 4.69
C LEU A 601 -15.38 -12.67 3.63
N GLY A 602 -16.39 -13.53 3.77
CA GLY A 602 -17.60 -13.50 2.93
C GLY A 602 -18.76 -14.29 3.55
N GLU A 603 -19.89 -14.36 2.85
CA GLU A 603 -20.94 -15.31 3.19
C GLU A 603 -20.57 -16.75 2.77
N GLY A 604 -20.98 -17.72 3.58
CA GLY A 604 -20.85 -19.15 3.25
C GLY A 604 -21.78 -19.56 2.10
N GLY A 605 -21.26 -20.37 1.16
CA GLY A 605 -21.99 -20.94 0.03
C GLY A 605 -21.40 -22.29 -0.39
N VAL A 606 -22.15 -23.10 -1.15
CA VAL A 606 -21.74 -24.47 -1.54
C VAL A 606 -20.54 -24.45 -2.49
N GLU A 607 -20.57 -23.60 -3.51
CA GLU A 607 -19.40 -23.30 -4.37
C GLU A 607 -18.83 -21.95 -3.95
N TRP A 608 -17.81 -21.97 -3.09
CA TRP A 608 -17.16 -20.75 -2.63
C TRP A 608 -15.99 -20.38 -3.55
N ARG A 609 -16.11 -19.24 -4.25
CA ARG A 609 -15.05 -18.67 -5.10
C ARG A 609 -14.51 -17.42 -4.41
N PRO A 610 -13.34 -17.51 -3.74
CA PRO A 610 -12.83 -16.40 -2.93
C PRO A 610 -12.69 -15.10 -3.71
N GLU A 611 -12.24 -15.19 -4.97
CA GLU A 611 -12.02 -14.03 -5.85
C GLU A 611 -13.28 -13.15 -6.05
N GLU A 612 -14.45 -13.77 -6.09
CA GLU A 612 -15.72 -13.09 -6.33
C GLU A 612 -16.51 -12.83 -5.05
N GLN A 613 -16.38 -13.72 -4.06
CA GLN A 613 -17.27 -13.79 -2.90
C GLN A 613 -16.64 -13.35 -1.58
N ALA A 614 -15.32 -13.10 -1.55
CA ALA A 614 -14.63 -12.69 -0.34
C ALA A 614 -13.99 -11.30 -0.48
N VAL A 615 -14.06 -10.50 0.58
CA VAL A 615 -13.15 -9.37 0.74
C VAL A 615 -11.85 -9.89 1.34
N VAL A 616 -10.73 -9.30 0.93
CA VAL A 616 -9.39 -9.79 1.27
C VAL A 616 -8.62 -8.69 2.01
N ALA A 617 -7.87 -9.08 3.03
CA ALA A 617 -6.95 -8.20 3.74
C ALA A 617 -5.62 -8.90 4.02
N LEU A 618 -4.56 -8.09 4.16
CA LEU A 618 -3.25 -8.55 4.59
C LEU A 618 -3.16 -8.47 6.12
N PRO A 619 -2.72 -9.54 6.81
CA PRO A 619 -2.30 -9.42 8.20
C PRO A 619 -1.02 -8.55 8.29
N PRO A 620 -0.81 -7.83 9.41
CA PRO A 620 -1.65 -7.82 10.59
C PRO A 620 -2.82 -6.81 10.49
N LEU A 621 -3.94 -7.13 11.15
CA LEU A 621 -5.12 -6.28 11.26
C LEU A 621 -5.21 -5.60 12.63
N ASN A 622 -5.60 -4.32 12.65
CA ASN A 622 -6.18 -3.67 13.84
C ASN A 622 -7.70 -3.54 13.70
N MET A 623 -8.36 -2.98 14.71
CA MET A 623 -9.81 -2.76 14.72
C MET A 623 -10.31 -1.91 13.56
N ASN A 624 -9.55 -0.90 13.13
CA ASN A 624 -9.96 -0.03 12.03
C ASN A 624 -9.87 -0.74 10.66
N LEU A 625 -8.79 -1.49 10.42
CA LEU A 625 -8.60 -2.29 9.21
C LEU A 625 -9.65 -3.40 9.12
N ALA A 626 -9.88 -4.12 10.22
CA ALA A 626 -10.90 -5.16 10.29
C ALA A 626 -12.32 -4.58 10.09
N ARG A 627 -12.62 -3.44 10.72
CA ARG A 627 -13.89 -2.72 10.51
C ARG A 627 -14.06 -2.28 9.06
N TYR A 628 -13.00 -1.78 8.42
CA TYR A 628 -13.02 -1.41 7.01
C TYR A 628 -13.34 -2.63 6.13
N LEU A 629 -12.68 -3.76 6.39
CA LEU A 629 -12.91 -5.02 5.69
C LEU A 629 -14.39 -5.45 5.77
N VAL A 630 -14.98 -5.44 6.96
CA VAL A 630 -16.41 -5.77 7.16
C VAL A 630 -17.32 -4.82 6.40
N ILE A 631 -17.10 -3.50 6.51
CA ILE A 631 -17.90 -2.50 5.81
C ILE A 631 -17.80 -2.67 4.29
N GLN A 632 -16.60 -2.96 3.78
CA GLN A 632 -16.38 -3.24 2.36
C GLN A 632 -17.12 -4.50 1.92
N GLY A 633 -17.11 -5.57 2.73
CA GLY A 633 -17.86 -6.79 2.47
C GLY A 633 -19.36 -6.53 2.33
N ILE A 634 -19.92 -5.67 3.18
CA ILE A 634 -21.33 -5.26 3.10
C ILE A 634 -21.59 -4.42 1.84
N LYS A 635 -20.75 -3.40 1.57
CA LYS A 635 -20.91 -2.50 0.40
C LYS A 635 -20.80 -3.24 -0.92
N GLN A 636 -19.86 -4.17 -1.04
CA GLN A 636 -19.64 -5.00 -2.23
C GLN A 636 -20.65 -6.17 -2.32
N ARG A 637 -21.61 -6.27 -1.38
CA ARG A 637 -22.62 -7.33 -1.31
C ARG A 637 -22.04 -8.75 -1.17
N LYS A 638 -20.78 -8.85 -0.74
CA LYS A 638 -20.12 -10.12 -0.34
C LYS A 638 -20.63 -10.62 1.00
N ILE A 639 -21.14 -9.70 1.82
CA ILE A 639 -21.95 -9.94 3.02
C ILE A 639 -23.32 -9.30 2.79
N ARG A 640 -24.40 -10.09 2.83
CA ARG A 640 -25.75 -9.55 2.58
C ARG A 640 -26.30 -8.92 3.85
N ALA A 641 -26.93 -7.75 3.72
CA ALA A 641 -27.70 -7.19 4.81
C ALA A 641 -29.04 -7.97 4.93
N ARG A 642 -29.19 -8.81 5.96
CA ARG A 642 -30.36 -9.70 6.10
C ARG A 642 -31.51 -9.15 6.97
N SER A 643 -31.26 -8.22 7.90
CA SER A 643 -32.33 -7.63 8.73
C SER A 643 -31.94 -6.30 9.41
N ALA A 644 -32.89 -5.37 9.52
CA ALA A 644 -32.75 -4.15 10.34
C ALA A 644 -32.95 -4.40 11.84
N LEU A 645 -33.63 -5.48 12.22
CA LEU A 645 -33.97 -5.80 13.63
C LEU A 645 -32.82 -6.43 14.40
N ARG A 646 -31.88 -7.10 13.71
CA ARG A 646 -30.64 -7.66 14.25
C ARG A 646 -29.50 -7.38 13.28
N PRO A 647 -28.93 -6.16 13.28
CA PRO A 647 -27.79 -5.85 12.43
C PRO A 647 -26.58 -6.68 12.84
N LEU A 648 -25.72 -7.00 11.87
CA LEU A 648 -24.43 -7.64 12.12
C LEU A 648 -23.60 -6.75 13.05
N ASP A 649 -23.07 -7.30 14.14
CA ASP A 649 -22.16 -6.57 15.01
C ASP A 649 -20.80 -6.40 14.32
N ILE A 650 -20.63 -5.23 13.71
CA ILE A 650 -19.40 -4.87 13.00
C ILE A 650 -18.21 -4.84 13.96
N VAL A 651 -18.41 -4.38 15.21
CA VAL A 651 -17.31 -4.24 16.17
C VAL A 651 -16.85 -5.62 16.63
N GLY A 652 -17.77 -6.48 17.04
CA GLY A 652 -17.45 -7.84 17.45
C GLY A 652 -16.83 -8.68 16.33
N LEU A 653 -17.32 -8.57 15.09
CA LEU A 653 -16.71 -9.26 13.95
C LEU A 653 -15.30 -8.72 13.65
N SER A 654 -15.08 -7.41 13.81
CA SER A 654 -13.76 -6.82 13.66
C SER A 654 -12.78 -7.36 14.70
N GLN A 655 -13.22 -7.52 15.94
CA GLN A 655 -12.40 -8.11 17.01
C GLN A 655 -12.02 -9.56 16.68
N LEU A 656 -12.96 -10.36 16.19
CA LEU A 656 -12.70 -11.74 15.75
C LEU A 656 -11.65 -11.80 14.64
N LEU A 657 -11.74 -10.91 13.64
CA LEU A 657 -10.75 -10.84 12.55
C LEU A 657 -9.36 -10.43 13.06
N VAL A 658 -9.28 -9.54 14.06
CA VAL A 658 -8.01 -9.19 14.72
C VAL A 658 -7.44 -10.40 15.46
N GLN A 659 -8.26 -11.17 16.17
CA GLN A 659 -7.83 -12.41 16.85
C GLN A 659 -7.30 -13.45 15.85
N VAL A 660 -8.02 -13.66 14.74
CA VAL A 660 -7.56 -14.50 13.63
C VAL A 660 -6.24 -13.97 13.07
N SER A 661 -6.12 -12.66 12.84
CA SER A 661 -4.89 -12.06 12.35
C SER A 661 -3.70 -12.31 13.27
N ASN A 662 -3.89 -12.22 14.59
CA ASN A 662 -2.82 -12.45 15.57
C ASN A 662 -2.41 -13.92 15.62
N LEU A 663 -3.36 -14.85 15.60
CA LEU A 663 -3.09 -16.28 15.50
C LEU A 663 -2.19 -16.58 14.29
N ILE A 664 -2.54 -16.01 13.14
CA ILE A 664 -1.78 -16.22 11.90
C ILE A 664 -0.40 -15.59 11.98
N VAL A 665 -0.23 -14.40 12.55
CA VAL A 665 1.08 -13.74 12.68
C VAL A 665 2.01 -14.54 13.57
N ASP A 666 1.52 -14.97 14.73
CA ASP A 666 2.29 -15.66 15.76
C ASP A 666 2.63 -17.11 15.41
N CYS A 667 1.76 -17.80 14.67
CA CYS A 667 1.89 -19.23 14.35
C CYS A 667 2.16 -19.44 12.86
N PRO A 668 3.42 -19.32 12.39
CA PRO A 668 3.78 -19.46 10.98
C PRO A 668 3.58 -20.89 10.43
N GLU A 669 3.40 -21.88 11.30
CA GLU A 669 3.11 -23.27 10.93
C GLU A 669 1.73 -23.42 10.26
N ILE A 670 0.82 -22.47 10.49
CA ILE A 670 -0.52 -22.48 9.91
C ILE A 670 -0.43 -22.10 8.43
N GLN A 671 -0.73 -23.06 7.56
CA GLN A 671 -0.77 -22.88 6.10
C GLN A 671 -2.14 -22.39 5.64
N ARG A 672 -3.20 -22.92 6.25
CA ARG A 672 -4.58 -22.57 5.94
C ARG A 672 -5.46 -22.69 7.17
N LEU A 673 -6.37 -21.73 7.34
CA LEU A 673 -7.43 -21.78 8.36
C LEU A 673 -8.76 -21.57 7.65
N ASP A 674 -9.73 -22.45 7.86
CA ASP A 674 -11.06 -22.34 7.27
C ASP A 674 -12.12 -22.44 8.37
N ILE A 675 -12.72 -21.30 8.72
CA ILE A 675 -13.82 -21.21 9.68
C ILE A 675 -15.11 -21.16 8.88
N HIS A 676 -15.80 -22.31 8.80
CA HIS A 676 -17.01 -22.43 8.01
C HIS A 676 -18.02 -23.47 8.55
N PRO A 677 -19.20 -23.05 9.04
CA PRO A 677 -19.68 -21.68 9.16
C PRO A 677 -19.20 -20.99 10.45
N LEU A 678 -18.97 -19.68 10.34
CA LEU A 678 -18.95 -18.76 11.46
C LEU A 678 -20.38 -18.20 11.65
N LEU A 679 -21.05 -18.57 12.74
CA LEU A 679 -22.34 -17.98 13.08
C LEU A 679 -22.13 -16.63 13.77
N ALA A 680 -22.68 -15.58 13.18
CA ALA A 680 -22.78 -14.25 13.79
C ALA A 680 -24.21 -14.01 14.30
N SER A 681 -24.39 -13.91 15.61
CA SER A 681 -25.69 -13.68 16.25
C SER A 681 -25.55 -12.56 17.29
N ALA A 682 -26.06 -11.37 16.96
CA ALA A 682 -25.84 -10.17 17.78
C ALA A 682 -24.32 -9.98 18.05
N SER A 683 -23.90 -10.01 19.32
CA SER A 683 -22.50 -9.88 19.73
C SER A 683 -21.76 -11.21 19.88
N GLU A 684 -22.44 -12.34 19.65
CA GLU A 684 -21.85 -13.68 19.77
C GLU A 684 -21.40 -14.21 18.41
N PHE A 685 -20.14 -14.68 18.37
CA PHE A 685 -19.53 -15.29 17.19
C PHE A 685 -19.10 -16.71 17.54
N THR A 686 -19.68 -17.70 16.87
CA THR A 686 -19.40 -19.12 17.14
C THR A 686 -18.93 -19.82 15.88
N ALA A 687 -17.71 -20.36 15.92
CA ALA A 687 -17.18 -21.21 14.86
C ALA A 687 -17.76 -22.64 15.01
N LEU A 688 -18.55 -23.09 14.03
CA LEU A 688 -19.18 -24.42 14.09
C LEU A 688 -18.32 -25.54 13.52
N ASP A 689 -17.55 -25.22 12.47
CA ASP A 689 -16.56 -26.11 11.87
C ASP A 689 -15.31 -25.28 11.58
N VAL A 690 -14.16 -25.82 11.97
CA VAL A 690 -12.85 -25.25 11.71
C VAL A 690 -11.95 -26.36 11.17
N THR A 691 -11.27 -26.05 10.09
CA THR A 691 -10.19 -26.88 9.55
C THR A 691 -8.91 -26.06 9.53
N LEU A 692 -7.83 -26.64 10.04
CA LEU A 692 -6.52 -26.00 10.12
C LEU A 692 -5.49 -26.90 9.44
N ASP A 693 -4.94 -26.45 8.32
CA ASP A 693 -3.85 -27.13 7.64
C ASP A 693 -2.52 -26.59 8.17
N ILE A 694 -1.62 -27.49 8.53
CA ILE A 694 -0.36 -27.18 9.25
C ILE A 694 0.84 -27.81 8.56
N ALA A 695 1.97 -27.13 8.60
CA ALA A 695 3.25 -27.64 8.11
C ALA A 695 4.41 -27.12 8.99
N PRO A 696 5.53 -27.87 9.09
CA PRO A 696 6.75 -27.34 9.68
C PRO A 696 7.15 -26.02 9.01
N PHE A 697 7.59 -25.06 9.81
CA PHE A 697 8.09 -23.79 9.33
C PHE A 697 9.48 -23.54 9.90
N ASP A 698 10.45 -23.30 9.01
CA ASP A 698 11.82 -22.93 9.36
C ASP A 698 12.12 -21.55 8.75
N GLY A 699 12.63 -20.63 9.57
CA GLY A 699 13.05 -19.29 9.13
C GLY A 699 12.43 -18.15 9.94
N ASP A 700 12.51 -16.94 9.39
CA ASP A 700 11.92 -15.75 10.00
C ASP A 700 10.41 -15.70 9.74
N SER A 701 9.61 -15.79 10.81
CA SER A 701 8.14 -15.77 10.75
C SER A 701 7.58 -14.46 10.20
N GLU A 702 8.31 -13.35 10.35
CA GLU A 702 7.93 -12.04 9.82
C GLU A 702 8.19 -11.94 8.32
N SER A 703 9.16 -12.70 7.77
CA SER A 703 9.60 -12.59 6.37
C SER A 703 8.51 -12.93 5.35
N ARG A 704 7.57 -13.81 5.71
CA ARG A 704 6.43 -14.19 4.85
C ARG A 704 5.30 -13.14 4.82
N LEU A 705 5.32 -12.16 5.71
CA LEU A 705 4.28 -11.13 5.80
C LEU A 705 4.62 -9.97 4.87
N ALA A 706 3.67 -9.56 4.04
CA ALA A 706 3.82 -8.37 3.18
C ALA A 706 3.92 -7.06 3.99
N VAL A 707 3.44 -7.04 5.23
CA VAL A 707 3.52 -5.91 6.16
C VAL A 707 4.13 -6.39 7.47
N ARG A 708 5.18 -5.69 7.94
CA ARG A 708 5.80 -6.03 9.21
C ARG A 708 4.86 -5.78 10.41
N PRO A 709 4.71 -6.75 11.33
CA PRO A 709 3.92 -6.57 12.55
C PRO A 709 4.60 -5.60 13.54
N TYR A 710 3.86 -5.24 14.58
CA TYR A 710 4.42 -4.54 15.73
C TYR A 710 5.45 -5.44 16.45
N PRO A 711 6.70 -4.97 16.68
CA PRO A 711 7.74 -5.82 17.26
C PRO A 711 7.65 -5.82 18.79
N HIS A 712 6.72 -6.61 19.34
CA HIS A 712 6.48 -6.76 20.78
C HIS A 712 7.72 -7.18 21.57
N GLN A 713 8.61 -7.96 20.95
CA GLN A 713 9.88 -8.40 21.52
C GLN A 713 10.82 -7.24 21.90
N LEU A 714 10.58 -6.03 21.37
CA LEU A 714 11.36 -4.84 21.69
C LEU A 714 10.80 -4.04 22.87
N GLU A 715 9.71 -4.48 23.51
CA GLU A 715 9.20 -3.87 24.73
C GLU A 715 10.07 -4.21 25.95
N GLU A 716 10.45 -3.21 26.74
CA GLU A 716 11.22 -3.44 27.97
C GLU A 716 10.86 -2.44 29.08
N TRP A 717 10.87 -2.89 30.33
CA TRP A 717 10.70 -2.01 31.48
C TRP A 717 12.05 -1.42 31.91
N VAL A 718 12.11 -0.10 32.05
CA VAL A 718 13.32 0.63 32.45
C VAL A 718 13.06 1.44 33.72
N GLU A 719 14.00 1.34 34.66
CA GLU A 719 14.02 2.14 35.89
C GLU A 719 14.81 3.43 35.69
N MET A 720 14.19 4.56 36.04
CA MET A 720 14.78 5.90 36.02
C MET A 720 15.63 6.13 37.27
N LYS A 721 16.52 7.14 37.24
CA LYS A 721 17.40 7.45 38.39
C LYS A 721 16.67 7.80 39.69
N ASN A 722 15.42 8.24 39.60
CA ASN A 722 14.57 8.57 40.74
C ASN A 722 13.79 7.36 41.28
N GLY A 723 13.98 6.17 40.73
CA GLY A 723 13.26 4.94 41.10
C GLY A 723 11.94 4.72 40.35
N ASP A 724 11.49 5.69 39.55
CA ASP A 724 10.27 5.54 38.74
C ASP A 724 10.50 4.50 37.63
N ARG A 725 9.48 3.71 37.30
CA ARG A 725 9.50 2.77 36.17
C ARG A 725 8.75 3.34 34.97
N CYS A 726 9.29 3.09 33.79
CA CYS A 726 8.64 3.40 32.52
C CYS A 726 8.82 2.22 31.55
N LEU A 727 7.89 2.08 30.61
CA LEU A 727 7.93 1.09 29.55
C LEU A 727 8.58 1.74 28.33
N PHE A 728 9.66 1.15 27.82
CA PHE A 728 10.22 1.50 26.52
C PHE A 728 9.61 0.55 25.50
N ARG A 729 8.91 1.12 24.51
CA ARG A 729 8.27 0.33 23.45
C ARG A 729 8.34 1.05 22.10
N PRO A 730 8.27 0.33 20.97
CA PRO A 730 8.05 0.97 19.68
C PRO A 730 6.80 1.86 19.70
N ILE A 731 6.86 2.99 18.99
CA ILE A 731 5.75 3.95 18.88
C ILE A 731 4.56 3.35 18.14
N LEU A 732 3.34 3.72 18.55
CA LEU A 732 2.08 3.30 17.93
C LEU A 732 1.37 4.53 17.34
N PRO A 733 0.56 4.40 16.28
CA PRO A 733 -0.26 5.51 15.77
C PRO A 733 -1.21 6.07 16.81
N GLU A 734 -1.75 5.21 17.67
CA GLU A 734 -2.63 5.56 18.77
C GLU A 734 -1.94 6.45 19.82
N ASP A 735 -0.60 6.58 19.76
CA ASP A 735 0.17 7.50 20.59
C ASP A 735 0.07 8.96 20.13
N GLU A 736 -0.60 9.26 19.00
CA GLU A 736 -0.66 10.63 18.47
C GLU A 736 -1.18 11.66 19.50
N PRO A 737 -2.27 11.40 20.26
CA PRO A 737 -2.71 12.30 21.33
C PRO A 737 -1.66 12.47 22.43
N GLN A 738 -1.00 11.38 22.86
CA GLN A 738 0.03 11.37 23.91
C GLN A 738 1.29 12.10 23.43
N LEU A 739 1.64 11.97 22.15
CA LEU A 739 2.76 12.65 21.52
C LEU A 739 2.50 14.16 21.44
N ARG A 740 1.26 14.56 21.12
CA ARG A 740 0.84 15.98 21.18
C ARG A 740 1.04 16.55 22.58
N GLN A 741 0.56 15.85 23.59
CA GLN A 741 0.70 16.25 24.99
C GLN A 741 2.17 16.34 25.42
N PHE A 742 2.97 15.35 25.02
CA PHE A 742 4.43 15.35 25.23
C PHE A 742 5.09 16.58 24.62
N ILE A 743 4.82 16.90 23.35
CA ILE A 743 5.40 18.06 22.67
C ILE A 743 4.99 19.37 23.34
N ALA A 744 3.75 19.49 23.80
CA ALA A 744 3.28 20.66 24.53
C ALA A 744 4.03 20.91 25.86
N GLN A 745 4.70 19.89 26.40
CA GLN A 745 5.50 19.95 27.63
C GLN A 745 7.02 20.13 27.35
N VAL A 746 7.43 20.26 26.08
CA VAL A 746 8.81 20.53 25.67
C VAL A 746 8.99 22.04 25.46
N THR A 747 10.11 22.60 25.93
CA THR A 747 10.40 24.03 25.73
C THR A 747 10.62 24.37 24.25
N LYS A 748 10.30 25.60 23.83
CA LYS A 748 10.56 26.07 22.45
C LYS A 748 12.04 25.95 22.05
N GLU A 749 12.95 26.15 23.00
CA GLU A 749 14.39 26.00 22.77
C GLU A 749 14.77 24.56 22.40
N ASP A 750 14.21 23.57 23.11
CA ASP A 750 14.46 22.15 22.82
C ASP A 750 13.86 21.72 21.48
N LEU A 751 12.67 22.22 21.14
CA LEU A 751 12.07 22.02 19.82
C LEU A 751 12.91 22.67 18.72
N TYR A 752 13.44 23.87 18.96
CA TYR A 752 14.33 24.55 18.01
C TYR A 752 15.62 23.74 17.79
N TYR A 753 16.25 23.23 18.84
CA TYR A 753 17.42 22.35 18.71
C TYR A 753 17.12 21.03 17.99
N ARG A 754 15.87 20.56 18.07
CA ARG A 754 15.42 19.32 17.44
C ARG A 754 15.13 19.47 15.95
N TYR A 755 14.48 20.57 15.56
CA TYR A 755 13.93 20.75 14.20
C TYR A 755 14.60 21.87 13.40
N PHE A 756 15.59 22.56 13.98
CA PHE A 756 16.34 23.66 13.35
C PHE A 756 15.42 24.78 12.82
N SER A 757 14.22 24.91 13.39
CA SER A 757 13.17 25.83 12.96
C SER A 757 12.25 26.19 14.13
N GLU A 758 11.67 27.38 14.09
CA GLU A 758 10.62 27.78 15.03
C GLU A 758 9.32 27.06 14.67
N ILE A 759 8.92 26.10 15.49
CA ILE A 759 7.65 25.38 15.33
C ILE A 759 6.62 25.97 16.29
N ASN A 760 5.52 26.49 15.73
CA ASN A 760 4.43 27.08 16.52
C ASN A 760 3.44 26.03 17.04
N GLU A 761 2.97 25.13 16.17
CA GLU A 761 2.09 24.02 16.54
C GLU A 761 2.23 22.91 15.48
N PHE A 762 2.15 21.65 15.89
CA PHE A 762 2.06 20.51 14.97
C PHE A 762 0.60 20.24 14.63
N THR A 763 0.32 20.04 13.35
CA THR A 763 -1.00 19.60 12.89
C THR A 763 -1.22 18.12 13.23
N HIS A 764 -2.48 17.67 13.21
CA HIS A 764 -2.83 16.24 13.29
C HIS A 764 -2.08 15.41 12.24
N GLU A 765 -1.89 15.95 11.02
CA GLU A 765 -1.16 15.24 9.98
C GLU A 765 0.33 15.11 10.26
N ASP A 766 0.95 16.14 10.86
CA ASP A 766 2.35 16.09 11.24
C ASP A 766 2.59 15.03 12.32
N LEU A 767 1.73 14.99 13.34
CA LEU A 767 1.85 14.03 14.43
C LEU A 767 1.56 12.59 13.97
N ALA A 768 0.56 12.40 13.12
CA ALA A 768 0.28 11.11 12.48
C ALA A 768 1.50 10.60 11.70
N ASN A 769 2.16 11.46 10.92
CA ASN A 769 3.39 11.11 10.21
C ASN A 769 4.56 10.76 11.16
N MET A 770 4.56 11.29 12.37
CA MET A 770 5.60 11.01 13.37
C MET A 770 5.36 9.71 14.16
N THR A 771 4.11 9.34 14.41
CA THR A 771 3.76 8.12 15.15
C THR A 771 3.63 6.90 14.27
N GLN A 772 3.31 7.09 13.00
CA GLN A 772 3.12 5.99 12.06
C GLN A 772 4.43 5.75 11.35
N ILE A 773 5.17 4.73 11.78
CA ILE A 773 6.46 4.37 11.18
C ILE A 773 6.35 3.06 10.40
N ASP A 774 7.26 2.88 9.46
CA ASP A 774 7.46 1.58 8.82
C ASP A 774 8.63 0.89 9.51
N TYR A 775 8.36 -0.14 10.32
CA TYR A 775 9.36 -0.82 11.13
C TYR A 775 10.51 -1.45 10.32
N ASP A 776 10.38 -1.60 9.00
CA ASP A 776 11.47 -2.06 8.13
C ASP A 776 12.50 -0.97 7.80
N ARG A 777 12.16 0.31 7.97
CA ARG A 777 12.97 1.46 7.52
C ARG A 777 13.13 2.55 8.56
N GLU A 778 12.20 2.65 9.48
CA GLU A 778 12.20 3.61 10.56
C GLU A 778 11.88 2.88 11.86
N MET A 779 12.64 3.17 12.92
CA MET A 779 12.33 2.73 14.26
C MET A 779 12.24 3.93 15.18
N ALA A 780 11.17 4.02 15.96
CA ALA A 780 11.03 5.00 17.01
C ALA A 780 10.59 4.32 18.31
N PHE A 781 11.33 4.58 19.38
CA PHE A 781 10.99 4.11 20.72
C PHE A 781 10.44 5.26 21.57
N VAL A 782 9.33 5.01 22.24
CA VAL A 782 8.73 5.90 23.23
C VAL A 782 8.99 5.37 24.63
N ALA A 783 9.32 6.28 25.55
CA ALA A 783 9.33 6.01 26.98
C ALA A 783 7.97 6.40 27.57
N VAL A 784 7.21 5.42 28.04
CA VAL A 784 5.82 5.60 28.49
C VAL A 784 5.68 5.34 29.98
N ARG A 785 4.98 6.24 30.67
CA ARG A 785 4.55 6.07 32.05
C ARG A 785 3.07 5.70 32.07
N ARG A 786 2.72 4.63 32.78
CA ARG A 786 1.32 4.28 33.04
C ARG A 786 0.85 4.98 34.30
N LEU A 787 -0.17 5.82 34.15
CA LEU A 787 -1.02 6.33 35.22
C LEU A 787 -2.35 5.58 35.12
N ASP A 788 -3.03 5.30 36.23
CA ASP A 788 -4.17 4.36 36.35
C ASP A 788 -4.99 4.07 35.07
N ASN A 789 -5.45 5.11 34.34
CA ASN A 789 -6.20 5.00 33.08
C ASN A 789 -5.60 5.76 31.87
N ALA A 790 -4.34 6.21 31.92
CA ALA A 790 -3.70 6.96 30.84
C ALA A 790 -2.21 6.66 30.70
N GLU A 791 -1.75 6.59 29.46
CA GLU A 791 -0.34 6.51 29.11
C GLU A 791 0.21 7.91 28.83
N GLU A 792 1.38 8.23 29.39
CA GLU A 792 2.06 9.51 29.17
C GLU A 792 3.45 9.26 28.55
N ILE A 793 3.75 9.93 27.44
CA ILE A 793 5.07 9.87 26.81
C ILE A 793 6.03 10.82 27.51
N LEU A 794 7.18 10.30 27.94
CA LEU A 794 8.24 11.03 28.64
C LEU A 794 9.40 11.42 27.72
N GLY A 795 9.59 10.67 26.64
CA GLY A 795 10.67 10.87 25.69
C GLY A 795 10.53 9.94 24.48
N VAL A 796 11.15 10.36 23.37
CA VAL A 796 11.12 9.67 22.09
C VAL A 796 12.53 9.63 21.52
N THR A 797 12.94 8.50 20.97
CA THR A 797 14.12 8.42 20.11
C THR A 797 13.74 7.73 18.81
N ARG A 798 14.38 8.10 17.70
CA ARG A 798 14.16 7.46 16.40
C ARG A 798 15.46 7.27 15.63
N ALA A 799 15.45 6.28 14.76
CA ALA A 799 16.41 6.05 13.69
C ALA A 799 15.63 5.90 12.37
N ILE A 800 16.05 6.63 11.34
CA ILE A 800 15.50 6.54 9.99
C ILE A 800 16.62 6.00 9.10
N SER A 801 16.48 4.77 8.63
CA SER A 801 17.45 4.12 7.77
C SER A 801 17.43 4.69 6.36
N ASP A 802 18.58 4.66 5.72
CA ASP A 802 18.67 4.75 4.27
C ASP A 802 18.04 3.51 3.61
N PRO A 803 17.74 3.54 2.30
CA PRO A 803 17.08 2.45 1.61
C PRO A 803 17.95 1.20 1.50
N ASP A 804 19.24 1.35 1.78
CA ASP A 804 20.19 0.24 1.80
C ASP A 804 20.18 -0.50 3.14
N ASN A 805 19.52 0.04 4.17
CA ASN A 805 19.63 -0.37 5.56
C ASN A 805 21.10 -0.50 5.97
N MET A 806 21.87 0.55 5.69
CA MET A 806 23.31 0.63 5.94
C MET A 806 23.63 1.77 6.90
N ASP A 807 23.08 2.95 6.65
CA ASP A 807 23.21 4.12 7.49
C ASP A 807 21.83 4.52 8.02
N ALA A 808 21.78 5.09 9.24
CA ALA A 808 20.55 5.68 9.75
C ALA A 808 20.79 7.05 10.37
N GLU A 809 19.84 7.96 10.17
CA GLU A 809 19.80 9.24 10.87
C GLU A 809 19.08 9.08 12.20
N PHE A 810 19.69 9.51 13.29
CA PHE A 810 19.13 9.40 14.63
C PHE A 810 18.69 10.73 15.23
N ALA A 811 17.89 10.59 16.27
CA ALA A 811 17.12 11.67 16.80
C ALA A 811 16.62 11.30 18.19
N VAL A 812 16.71 12.23 19.15
CA VAL A 812 16.21 12.02 20.51
C VAL A 812 15.61 13.31 21.06
N LEU A 813 14.48 13.18 21.73
CA LEU A 813 13.81 14.26 22.43
C LEU A 813 13.27 13.72 23.76
N VAL A 814 13.53 14.44 24.84
CA VAL A 814 13.02 14.12 26.18
C VAL A 814 12.34 15.36 26.72
N ARG A 815 11.27 15.17 27.48
CA ARG A 815 10.59 16.25 28.18
C ARG A 815 11.57 17.12 28.96
N SER A 816 11.42 18.43 28.83
CA SER A 816 12.38 19.39 29.38
C SER A 816 12.45 19.33 30.92
N ASP A 817 11.33 19.02 31.59
CA ASP A 817 11.22 18.87 33.05
C ASP A 817 11.81 17.54 33.58
N LEU A 818 12.08 16.56 32.72
CA LEU A 818 12.64 15.25 33.08
C LEU A 818 14.12 15.10 32.71
N LYS A 819 14.78 16.19 32.30
CA LYS A 819 16.22 16.19 32.03
C LYS A 819 17.03 15.86 33.29
N GLY A 820 18.17 15.19 33.09
CA GLY A 820 19.06 14.77 34.18
C GLY A 820 18.74 13.41 34.80
N LEU A 821 17.53 12.87 34.58
CA LEU A 821 17.07 11.56 35.09
C LEU A 821 17.63 10.36 34.31
N GLY A 822 18.45 10.60 33.28
CA GLY A 822 19.11 9.55 32.48
C GLY A 822 18.28 8.98 31.33
N LEU A 823 17.03 9.44 31.16
CA LEU A 823 16.10 8.92 30.15
C LEU A 823 16.66 8.98 28.72
N GLY A 824 17.20 10.13 28.32
CA GLY A 824 17.76 10.30 26.96
C GLY A 824 18.95 9.39 26.68
N ARG A 825 19.75 9.05 27.71
CA ARG A 825 20.83 8.07 27.58
C ARG A 825 20.28 6.66 27.39
N ARG A 826 19.33 6.24 28.23
CA ARG A 826 18.73 4.91 28.15
C ARG A 826 18.01 4.69 26.81
N LEU A 827 17.27 5.69 26.34
CA LEU A 827 16.61 5.65 25.02
C LEU A 827 17.64 5.49 23.90
N MET A 828 18.71 6.27 23.91
CA MET A 828 19.78 6.15 22.91
C MET A 828 20.52 4.81 23.00
N GLU A 829 20.77 4.28 24.19
CA GLU A 829 21.37 2.94 24.37
C GLU A 829 20.49 1.85 23.75
N LYS A 830 19.17 1.90 23.98
CA LYS A 830 18.20 1.01 23.32
C LYS A 830 18.24 1.15 21.80
N LEU A 831 18.24 2.38 21.29
CA LEU A 831 18.28 2.63 19.85
C LEU A 831 19.57 2.08 19.23
N ILE A 832 20.73 2.28 19.88
CA ILE A 832 22.02 1.77 19.41
C ILE A 832 22.06 0.23 19.42
N ALA A 833 21.49 -0.41 20.46
CA ALA A 833 21.38 -1.87 20.50
C ALA A 833 20.53 -2.38 19.35
N TYR A 834 19.33 -1.80 19.16
CA TYR A 834 18.45 -2.12 18.04
C TYR A 834 19.14 -1.95 16.68
N THR A 835 19.82 -0.82 16.44
CA THR A 835 20.45 -0.56 15.14
C THR A 835 21.62 -1.51 14.85
N ARG A 836 22.34 -1.97 15.88
CA ARG A 836 23.35 -3.04 15.75
C ARG A 836 22.72 -4.37 15.40
N ASP A 837 21.69 -4.78 16.13
CA ASP A 837 20.99 -6.06 15.90
C ASP A 837 20.32 -6.09 14.52
N HIS A 838 19.85 -4.93 14.05
CA HIS A 838 19.30 -4.75 12.70
C HIS A 838 20.37 -4.74 11.59
N GLY A 839 21.66 -4.77 11.93
CA GLY A 839 22.77 -4.86 10.97
C GLY A 839 23.17 -3.53 10.32
N LEU A 840 22.75 -2.39 10.86
CA LEU A 840 23.19 -1.08 10.38
C LEU A 840 24.69 -0.88 10.65
N LYS A 841 25.38 -0.18 9.74
CA LYS A 841 26.83 0.05 9.84
C LYS A 841 27.16 1.37 10.51
N ARG A 842 26.33 2.41 10.35
CA ARG A 842 26.58 3.73 10.96
C ARG A 842 25.29 4.40 11.40
N LEU A 843 25.41 5.20 12.45
CA LEU A 843 24.35 6.04 12.99
C LEU A 843 24.84 7.50 12.97
N ASN A 844 24.11 8.36 12.27
CA ASN A 844 24.49 9.76 12.01
C ASN A 844 23.44 10.73 12.57
N GLY A 845 23.87 11.91 13.00
CA GLY A 845 22.96 12.97 13.45
C GLY A 845 23.62 14.33 13.41
N ILE A 846 22.80 15.38 13.37
CA ILE A 846 23.25 16.76 13.40
C ILE A 846 22.63 17.45 14.61
N THR A 847 23.41 18.28 15.30
CA THR A 847 22.90 19.16 16.35
C THR A 847 23.54 20.55 16.25
N MET A 848 23.10 21.50 17.08
CA MET A 848 23.70 22.85 17.11
C MET A 848 24.85 22.89 18.13
N PRO A 849 25.90 23.72 17.91
CA PRO A 849 27.00 23.90 18.87
C PRO A 849 26.55 24.28 20.29
N ASN A 850 25.42 24.99 20.40
CA ASN A 850 24.86 25.43 21.68
C ASN A 850 24.16 24.30 22.46
N ASN A 851 23.81 23.17 21.82
CA ASN A 851 23.19 22.04 22.49
C ASN A 851 24.24 21.18 23.24
N ARG A 852 24.82 21.77 24.29
CA ARG A 852 25.87 21.13 25.12
C ARG A 852 25.42 19.80 25.72
N GLY A 853 24.13 19.66 26.02
CA GLY A 853 23.54 18.43 26.55
C GLY A 853 23.66 17.27 25.57
N MET A 854 23.28 17.49 24.30
CA MET A 854 23.38 16.47 23.25
C MET A 854 24.83 16.14 22.91
N VAL A 855 25.71 17.14 22.82
CA VAL A 855 27.15 16.91 22.56
C VAL A 855 27.79 16.08 23.68
N ALA A 856 27.47 16.36 24.95
CA ALA A 856 27.96 15.57 26.07
C ALA A 856 27.39 14.15 26.10
N LEU A 857 26.12 13.98 25.73
CA LEU A 857 25.48 12.67 25.60
C LEU A 857 26.13 11.84 24.49
N ALA A 858 26.33 12.43 23.31
CA ALA A 858 26.94 11.77 22.16
C ALA A 858 28.37 11.28 22.48
N ARG A 859 29.20 12.11 23.11
CA ARG A 859 30.55 11.71 23.55
C ARG A 859 30.53 10.53 24.52
N LYS A 860 29.58 10.52 25.47
CA LYS A 860 29.44 9.41 26.44
C LYS A 860 29.02 8.09 25.79
N LEU A 861 28.31 8.16 24.67
CA LEU A 861 27.85 7.00 23.91
C LEU A 861 28.83 6.57 22.79
N GLY A 862 30.00 7.22 22.70
CA GLY A 862 31.05 6.84 21.75
C GLY A 862 30.93 7.46 20.35
N PHE A 863 30.07 8.46 20.15
CA PHE A 863 30.00 9.17 18.86
C PHE A 863 31.27 10.01 18.63
N GLN A 864 31.76 9.98 17.40
CA GLN A 864 32.65 11.00 16.87
C GLN A 864 31.88 12.30 16.72
N VAL A 865 32.46 13.40 17.21
CA VAL A 865 31.82 14.72 17.23
C VAL A 865 32.69 15.68 16.41
N ASP A 866 32.14 16.14 15.30
CA ASP A 866 32.77 17.13 14.42
C ASP A 866 32.02 18.47 14.55
N ILE A 867 32.73 19.54 14.94
CA ILE A 867 32.12 20.85 15.20
C ILE A 867 32.46 21.78 14.02
N GLN A 868 31.45 22.10 13.22
CA GLN A 868 31.58 22.93 12.02
C GLN A 868 31.03 24.33 12.31
N LEU A 869 31.88 25.19 12.88
CA LEU A 869 31.48 26.52 13.35
C LEU A 869 30.97 27.44 12.23
N GLU A 870 31.51 27.32 11.01
CA GLU A 870 31.10 28.13 9.86
C GLU A 870 29.68 27.81 9.38
N GLU A 871 29.27 26.55 9.49
CA GLU A 871 27.94 26.07 9.11
C GLU A 871 26.93 26.11 10.26
N GLY A 872 27.40 26.42 11.48
CA GLY A 872 26.56 26.50 12.68
C GLY A 872 26.03 25.14 13.16
N ILE A 873 26.68 24.04 12.79
CA ILE A 873 26.25 22.66 13.09
C ILE A 873 27.35 21.81 13.74
N VAL A 874 26.94 20.72 14.39
CA VAL A 874 27.79 19.68 14.95
C VAL A 874 27.35 18.34 14.40
N GLY A 875 28.22 17.70 13.62
CA GLY A 875 28.03 16.35 13.11
C GLY A 875 28.35 15.30 14.18
N LEU A 876 27.48 14.30 14.31
CA LEU A 876 27.59 13.19 15.23
C LEU A 876 27.58 11.89 14.43
N THR A 877 28.65 11.09 14.50
CA THR A 877 28.73 9.80 13.79
C THR A 877 29.18 8.70 14.72
N LEU A 878 28.45 7.59 14.73
CA LEU A 878 28.81 6.36 15.43
C LEU A 878 28.94 5.22 14.42
N ASN A 879 30.12 4.63 14.33
CA ASN A 879 30.32 3.39 13.58
C ASN A 879 29.82 2.22 14.44
N LEU A 880 28.89 1.44 13.90
CA LEU A 880 28.30 0.27 14.55
C LEU A 880 29.07 -1.02 14.21
N ALA A 881 29.75 -1.03 13.06
CA ALA A 881 30.63 -2.11 12.63
C ALA A 881 32.03 -1.99 13.27
N GLN A 882 32.15 -2.34 14.56
CA GLN A 882 33.37 -2.83 15.27
C GLN A 882 33.28 -2.56 16.79
N CYS A 883 33.28 -3.64 17.58
CA CYS A 883 34.09 -3.85 18.79
C CYS A 883 33.80 -5.25 19.38
N ASP A 884 34.23 -6.30 18.70
CA ASP A 884 34.61 -7.57 19.34
C ASP A 884 36.14 -7.60 19.33
N ASP A 885 36.74 -6.87 20.27
CA ASP A 885 38.13 -7.04 20.72
C ASP A 885 38.36 -6.08 21.90
N SER A 886 37.85 -6.48 23.08
CA SER A 886 38.40 -6.06 24.39
C SER A 886 37.92 -6.97 25.50
#